data_AF-A0A512RSG9-F1
#
_entry.id   AF-A0A512RSG9-F1
#
_cell.length_a   1.000
_cell.length_b   1.000
_cell.length_c   1.000
_cell.angle_alpha   90.00
_cell.angle_beta   90.00
_cell.angle_gamma   90.00
#
_symmetry.space_group_name_H-M   'P 1'
#
loop_
_entity.id
_entity.type
_entity.pdbx_description
1 polymer ?
#
loop_
_entity_poly.entity_id
_entity_poly.type
_entity_poly.pdbx_seq_one_letter_code
_entity_poly.pdbx_strand_id
1 'polypeptide(L)'
;MSDSPLKKIQKLLVANRGEIAVRVLRAAAELRIRTVAIFTYEDRYSLHRYKADEAYQIGKDDEPLKPYLDVEAIIHLAKSQQVDAIHPGYGFLSESVQFARRCKEEGIIFVGPDYEVMAQLGDKVAAKTLARRIGVPLIEDSQAKLEDINTVKKEANRIGFPVILKAAAGGGGRGMRVVQHDGQLEKAFIEARSEAGKAFGDDTIFIEKFIEEPKHIEVQLMGDNHGHIVHLYERDCSVQRRFQKVVEIAPSPNLPVETRNEIYGYALALAREVKYNNVGTVEFLVDRQNKVYFIEVNPRIQVEHTVTEEVTGIDIVRSQILIAKGHHLSDPEIFLKSQEDVRLNGFAIQCRVTTEDPENNFTPDYGTVIAYRNAGGFGIRLDEGSAYSGVKISPFFDSMLVKVTASGRTLSGAAGRLHRTLKEFRIRGVKTNIRFLENVITHDTFRKGNCTVSFIDKHPELFKLSPIRDRATKTLMYLADVTVNGHVDVKEKNDGKKFRVPHIPYFDPLAPVPKGSRDRLQEMGREKFAQWLRNEKPVYFTDTTYRDAHQSLLATRVRTKDILAVAEGYARNNPQIFSMEVWGGATFDVAMRFLHECPWRRLQQLREAMPNVLLQMLFRGSNAVGYSAYPENLIARFIEKAAENGIDVFRIFDSLNDINAMTPSIGFVRNNTSSLAQAAISYTGDILNKDNTKYSLDYYISLAKRLEDAGAHMLCIKDMAGLLKPQAATILVNSLREAVQLPVVLHTHDTASVQAATYLKAIEAGVNVVDCAIASLSGLTSQPNLNAMAAILENHERSQPMNLASLNAYSNYWEDVREYYYPFESDMKAGTAQVYENEIPGGQYSNLRQQAESLGLGDKLETIKHNYAVVNQLFGDIVKVTPSSKVVGDMALFMTSNNLTAEDVMDESRNLAFPASVQGFFRGEIGSPYGGFPEKLQRIVLKGQEPLKGKPNEHLPPVDFDSDFAAFQLKYPLAEFLDYLSYHMFPKVFDEYYQHAMVYGNVEAIPTPAFFYGLRLGEEILITLGKGKTIIVKLLYIMPPDESGMRTVVFELNGYARRVQVRDKAVKSEVPVNKKVSDPASEVGAPLQGKLSRLLVKAGDTISANTPLFIIEAMKMETTVTATRESRIKTVHLREGTMVQQDDLVVEME
;
A
#
# COMPACT_ATOMS: atom_id res chain seq x y z
N MET A 1 -55.16 32.86 -36.52
CA MET A 1 -55.14 31.48 -36.01
C MET A 1 -55.08 31.57 -34.50
N SER A 2 -55.94 30.85 -33.79
CA SER A 2 -56.17 31.02 -32.35
C SER A 2 -54.96 30.63 -31.51
N ASP A 3 -54.55 31.53 -30.60
CA ASP A 3 -53.63 31.23 -29.50
C ASP A 3 -54.21 30.08 -28.66
N SER A 4 -53.70 28.86 -28.85
CA SER A 4 -53.90 27.79 -27.89
C SER A 4 -53.16 28.20 -26.61
N PRO A 5 -53.79 28.16 -25.42
CA PRO A 5 -53.09 28.48 -24.18
C PRO A 5 -51.88 27.53 -24.02
N LEU A 6 -50.72 28.10 -23.67
CA LEU A 6 -49.49 27.34 -23.38
C LEU A 6 -49.83 26.18 -22.43
N LYS A 7 -49.50 24.94 -22.81
CA LYS A 7 -49.72 23.78 -21.93
C LYS A 7 -48.88 23.95 -20.67
N LYS A 8 -49.53 24.00 -19.51
CA LYS A 8 -48.88 24.18 -18.22
C LYS A 8 -48.31 22.85 -17.72
N ILE A 9 -46.98 22.70 -17.73
CA ILE A 9 -46.29 21.61 -17.03
C ILE A 9 -46.34 21.91 -15.53
N GLN A 10 -47.13 21.15 -14.76
CA GLN A 10 -47.17 21.22 -13.30
C GLN A 10 -46.43 20.06 -12.65
N LYS A 11 -46.40 18.90 -13.32
CA LYS A 11 -45.70 17.70 -12.88
C LYS A 11 -44.83 17.11 -13.99
N LEU A 12 -43.54 16.91 -13.71
CA LEU A 12 -42.55 16.36 -14.65
C LEU A 12 -41.92 15.09 -14.09
N LEU A 13 -41.94 14.02 -14.88
CA LEU A 13 -41.25 12.75 -14.59
C LEU A 13 -39.92 12.70 -15.32
N VAL A 14 -38.88 12.23 -14.64
CA VAL A 14 -37.61 11.92 -15.28
C VAL A 14 -37.53 10.42 -15.57
N ALA A 15 -37.51 10.05 -16.85
CA ALA A 15 -37.37 8.66 -17.29
C ALA A 15 -35.89 8.25 -17.35
N ASN A 16 -35.17 8.44 -16.23
CA ASN A 16 -33.74 8.19 -16.12
C ASN A 16 -33.32 8.02 -14.64
N ARG A 17 -32.02 7.83 -14.41
CA ARG A 17 -31.41 7.63 -13.08
C ARG A 17 -30.15 8.49 -12.90
N GLY A 18 -29.53 8.38 -11.73
CA GLY A 18 -28.19 8.92 -11.48
C GLY A 18 -28.11 10.44 -11.57
N GLU A 19 -26.97 10.96 -12.04
CA GLU A 19 -26.70 12.41 -12.03
C GLU A 19 -27.67 13.20 -12.91
N ILE A 20 -27.99 12.69 -14.11
CA ILE A 20 -28.83 13.41 -15.05
C ILE A 20 -30.25 13.57 -14.53
N ALA A 21 -30.76 12.57 -13.80
CA ALA A 21 -32.01 12.70 -13.11
C ALA A 21 -31.95 13.80 -12.06
N VAL A 22 -30.92 13.83 -11.21
CA VAL A 22 -30.73 14.93 -10.24
C VAL A 22 -30.65 16.30 -10.94
N ARG A 23 -29.94 16.41 -12.06
CA ARG A 23 -29.78 17.64 -12.83
C ARG A 23 -31.11 18.16 -13.38
N VAL A 24 -31.95 17.29 -13.92
CA VAL A 24 -33.29 17.63 -14.43
C VAL A 24 -34.23 18.00 -13.28
N LEU A 25 -34.20 17.24 -12.19
CA LEU A 25 -34.99 17.52 -10.99
C LEU A 25 -34.67 18.91 -10.42
N ARG A 26 -33.39 19.31 -10.40
CA ARG A 26 -32.96 20.68 -10.01
C ARG A 26 -33.58 21.75 -10.91
N ALA A 27 -33.48 21.61 -12.24
CA ALA A 27 -34.05 22.57 -13.18
C ALA A 27 -35.58 22.68 -13.05
N ALA A 28 -36.26 21.55 -12.89
CA ALA A 28 -37.71 21.52 -12.69
C ALA A 28 -38.13 22.18 -11.37
N ALA A 29 -37.40 21.93 -10.27
CA ALA A 29 -37.64 22.57 -8.98
C ALA A 29 -37.42 24.10 -9.02
N GLU A 30 -36.39 24.58 -9.73
CA GLU A 30 -36.16 26.02 -9.95
C GLU A 30 -37.32 26.68 -10.71
N LEU A 31 -37.95 25.94 -11.64
CA LEU A 31 -39.16 26.33 -12.35
C LEU A 31 -40.46 26.09 -11.54
N ARG A 32 -40.35 25.60 -10.30
CA ARG A 32 -41.47 25.26 -9.40
C ARG A 32 -42.43 24.21 -9.98
N ILE A 33 -41.87 23.26 -10.74
CA ILE A 33 -42.58 22.11 -11.28
C ILE A 33 -42.41 20.95 -10.30
N ARG A 34 -43.51 20.26 -9.97
CA ARG A 34 -43.47 19.06 -9.12
C ARG A 34 -42.78 17.92 -9.85
N THR A 35 -41.94 17.17 -9.16
CA THR A 35 -41.01 16.25 -9.79
C THR A 35 -41.28 14.78 -9.43
N VAL A 36 -41.10 13.90 -10.40
CA VAL A 36 -41.26 12.45 -10.25
C VAL A 36 -40.01 11.70 -10.71
N ALA A 37 -39.49 10.80 -9.88
CA ALA A 37 -38.42 9.86 -10.22
C ALA A 37 -38.95 8.42 -10.36
N ILE A 38 -38.25 7.61 -11.15
CA ILE A 38 -38.48 6.16 -11.26
C ILE A 38 -37.21 5.43 -10.86
N PHE A 39 -37.32 4.29 -10.16
CA PHE A 39 -36.16 3.51 -9.72
C PHE A 39 -36.42 2.00 -9.76
N THR A 40 -35.40 1.19 -9.98
CA THR A 40 -35.47 -0.29 -9.80
C THR A 40 -35.05 -0.68 -8.38
N TYR A 41 -35.29 -1.93 -7.98
CA TYR A 41 -34.95 -2.41 -6.63
C TYR A 41 -33.47 -2.20 -6.30
N GLU A 42 -32.57 -2.43 -7.25
CA GLU A 42 -31.13 -2.20 -7.12
C GLU A 42 -30.77 -0.73 -6.95
N ASP A 43 -31.59 0.19 -7.45
CA ASP A 43 -31.43 1.64 -7.34
C ASP A 43 -32.19 2.26 -6.16
N ARG A 44 -32.77 1.47 -5.26
CA ARG A 44 -33.54 1.98 -4.10
C ARG A 44 -32.78 2.95 -3.19
N TYR A 45 -31.44 2.91 -3.23
CA TYR A 45 -30.56 3.82 -2.48
C TYR A 45 -29.89 4.90 -3.35
N SER A 46 -30.26 4.98 -4.63
CA SER A 46 -29.74 5.95 -5.58
C SER A 46 -30.18 7.37 -5.18
N LEU A 47 -29.27 8.34 -5.30
CA LEU A 47 -29.50 9.69 -4.76
C LEU A 47 -30.69 10.39 -5.43
N HIS A 48 -30.90 10.16 -6.73
CA HIS A 48 -31.96 10.80 -7.52
C HIS A 48 -33.37 10.51 -6.98
N ARG A 49 -33.59 9.33 -6.39
CA ARG A 49 -34.86 8.95 -5.75
C ARG A 49 -35.26 9.93 -4.66
N TYR A 50 -34.30 10.36 -3.83
CA TYR A 50 -34.52 11.25 -2.71
C TYR A 50 -34.53 12.74 -3.10
N LYS A 51 -34.33 13.06 -4.38
CA LYS A 51 -34.31 14.43 -4.90
C LYS A 51 -35.59 14.83 -5.63
N ALA A 52 -36.49 13.87 -5.87
CA ALA A 52 -37.80 14.13 -6.44
C ALA A 52 -38.86 14.29 -5.34
N ASP A 53 -39.96 14.98 -5.65
CA ASP A 53 -41.13 15.12 -4.76
C ASP A 53 -41.89 13.79 -4.60
N GLU A 54 -41.88 12.97 -5.66
CA GLU A 54 -42.45 11.62 -5.69
C GLU A 54 -41.47 10.65 -6.36
N ALA A 55 -41.42 9.40 -5.91
CA ALA A 55 -40.60 8.38 -6.54
C ALA A 55 -41.27 7.00 -6.51
N TYR A 56 -41.26 6.30 -7.66
CA TYR A 56 -41.96 5.04 -7.84
C TYR A 56 -41.02 3.92 -8.30
N GLN A 57 -41.15 2.74 -7.69
CA GLN A 57 -40.43 1.56 -8.15
C GLN A 57 -41.02 1.09 -9.49
N ILE A 58 -40.14 0.73 -10.43
CA ILE A 58 -40.50 0.10 -11.71
C ILE A 58 -39.90 -1.31 -11.76
N GLY A 59 -40.64 -2.25 -12.35
CA GLY A 59 -40.23 -3.65 -12.47
C GLY A 59 -40.22 -4.44 -11.16
N LYS A 60 -39.83 -5.72 -11.27
CA LYS A 60 -39.68 -6.64 -10.14
C LYS A 60 -38.31 -6.50 -9.48
N ASP A 61 -38.15 -7.07 -8.29
CA ASP A 61 -36.93 -6.99 -7.49
C ASP A 61 -35.71 -7.71 -8.10
N ASP A 62 -35.92 -8.51 -9.15
CA ASP A 62 -34.89 -9.26 -9.88
C ASP A 62 -34.57 -8.67 -11.27
N GLU A 63 -35.17 -7.53 -11.65
CA GLU A 63 -34.98 -6.88 -12.94
C GLU A 63 -34.23 -5.53 -12.79
N PRO A 64 -32.88 -5.50 -12.82
CA PRO A 64 -32.12 -4.30 -12.47
C PRO A 64 -32.16 -3.19 -13.54
N LEU A 65 -32.23 -3.55 -14.83
CA LEU A 65 -32.05 -2.61 -15.94
C LEU A 65 -33.27 -2.52 -16.88
N LYS A 66 -33.80 -3.67 -17.28
CA LYS A 66 -34.91 -3.80 -18.24
C LYS A 66 -36.09 -2.85 -17.96
N PRO A 67 -36.51 -2.60 -16.70
CA PRO A 67 -37.64 -1.70 -16.42
C PRO A 67 -37.42 -0.26 -16.89
N TYR A 68 -36.18 0.25 -16.89
CA TYR A 68 -35.88 1.60 -17.41
C TYR A 68 -36.03 1.71 -18.94
N LEU A 69 -36.14 0.58 -19.64
CA LEU A 69 -36.33 0.51 -21.10
C LEU A 69 -37.78 0.16 -21.48
N ASP A 70 -38.66 -0.04 -20.51
CA ASP A 70 -40.06 -0.40 -20.75
C ASP A 70 -40.93 0.84 -21.01
N VAL A 71 -41.12 1.12 -22.30
CA VAL A 71 -41.91 2.26 -22.78
C VAL A 71 -43.33 2.25 -22.20
N GLU A 72 -44.05 1.13 -22.28
CA GLU A 72 -45.46 1.10 -21.89
C GLU A 72 -45.63 1.15 -20.37
N ALA A 73 -44.73 0.53 -19.61
CA ALA A 73 -44.75 0.63 -18.15
C ALA A 73 -44.52 2.08 -17.67
N ILE A 74 -43.56 2.79 -18.27
CA ILE A 74 -43.27 4.18 -17.90
C ILE A 74 -44.44 5.11 -18.29
N ILE A 75 -45.03 4.91 -19.47
CA ILE A 75 -46.22 5.66 -19.90
C ILE A 75 -47.42 5.39 -18.98
N HIS A 76 -47.67 4.12 -18.64
CA HIS A 76 -48.75 3.76 -17.73
C HIS A 76 -48.58 4.41 -16.35
N LEU A 77 -47.35 4.35 -15.81
CA LEU A 77 -47.00 5.01 -14.56
C LEU A 77 -47.25 6.52 -14.65
N ALA A 78 -46.73 7.19 -15.68
CA ALA A 78 -46.91 8.63 -15.89
C ALA A 78 -48.39 9.03 -15.92
N LYS A 79 -49.24 8.26 -16.62
CA LYS A 79 -50.69 8.49 -16.63
C LYS A 79 -51.32 8.29 -15.25
N SER A 80 -50.98 7.19 -14.56
CA SER A 80 -51.53 6.89 -13.23
C SER A 80 -51.20 7.96 -12.19
N GLN A 81 -50.04 8.64 -12.35
CA GLN A 81 -49.56 9.68 -11.45
C GLN A 81 -49.83 11.10 -11.96
N GLN A 82 -50.63 11.25 -13.03
CA GLN A 82 -51.02 12.53 -13.62
C GLN A 82 -49.81 13.42 -13.96
N VAL A 83 -48.83 12.83 -14.64
CA VAL A 83 -47.63 13.52 -15.12
C VAL A 83 -47.94 14.26 -16.42
N ASP A 84 -47.56 15.54 -16.51
CA ASP A 84 -47.78 16.37 -17.69
C ASP A 84 -46.66 16.22 -18.74
N ALA A 85 -45.43 16.00 -18.27
CA ALA A 85 -44.24 15.92 -19.12
C ALA A 85 -43.24 14.86 -18.65
N ILE A 86 -42.55 14.24 -19.61
CA ILE A 86 -41.44 13.32 -19.35
C ILE A 86 -40.16 13.91 -19.92
N HIS A 87 -39.14 14.06 -19.08
CA HIS A 87 -37.79 14.35 -19.52
C HIS A 87 -36.98 13.04 -19.56
N PRO A 88 -36.44 12.64 -20.72
CA PRO A 88 -35.77 11.35 -20.85
C PRO A 88 -34.30 11.39 -20.40
N GLY A 89 -33.70 12.58 -20.25
CA GLY A 89 -32.28 12.72 -19.94
C GLY A 89 -31.41 12.28 -21.12
N TYR A 90 -30.40 11.46 -20.87
CA TYR A 90 -29.56 10.84 -21.91
C TYR A 90 -29.41 9.34 -21.68
N GLY A 91 -29.14 8.58 -22.74
CA GLY A 91 -29.18 7.12 -22.70
C GLY A 91 -30.59 6.60 -22.42
N PHE A 92 -30.72 5.29 -22.17
CA PHE A 92 -32.02 4.63 -22.03
C PHE A 92 -32.95 4.94 -23.22
N LEU A 93 -34.10 5.59 -22.96
CA LEU A 93 -35.13 5.88 -23.96
C LEU A 93 -35.00 7.28 -24.58
N SER A 94 -33.92 8.02 -24.31
CA SER A 94 -33.75 9.41 -24.78
C SER A 94 -33.71 9.59 -26.29
N GLU A 95 -33.33 8.56 -27.03
CA GLU A 95 -33.31 8.56 -28.50
C GLU A 95 -34.39 7.65 -29.09
N SER A 96 -35.30 7.14 -28.25
CA SER A 96 -36.36 6.24 -28.70
C SER A 96 -37.49 7.02 -29.38
N VAL A 97 -37.53 6.97 -30.71
CA VAL A 97 -38.63 7.51 -31.53
C VAL A 97 -39.98 6.94 -31.07
N GLN A 98 -40.01 5.65 -30.72
CA GLN A 98 -41.21 5.00 -30.18
C GLN A 98 -41.66 5.66 -28.89
N PHE A 99 -40.76 5.93 -27.95
CA PHE A 99 -41.10 6.52 -26.67
C PHE A 99 -41.66 7.95 -26.81
N ALA A 100 -41.00 8.78 -27.62
CA ALA A 100 -41.46 10.14 -27.92
C ALA A 100 -42.84 10.15 -28.61
N ARG A 101 -43.06 9.24 -29.57
CA ARG A 101 -44.37 9.06 -30.23
C ARG A 101 -45.45 8.65 -29.23
N ARG A 102 -45.17 7.66 -28.37
CA ARG A 102 -46.13 7.20 -27.34
C ARG A 102 -46.47 8.29 -26.33
N CYS A 103 -45.51 9.13 -25.94
CA CYS A 103 -45.80 10.31 -25.11
C CYS A 103 -46.83 11.22 -25.79
N LYS A 104 -46.63 11.55 -27.08
CA LYS A 104 -47.54 12.41 -27.85
C LYS A 104 -48.94 11.80 -28.00
N GLU A 105 -49.03 10.50 -28.30
CA GLU A 105 -50.30 9.76 -28.42
C GLU A 105 -51.11 9.75 -27.11
N GLU A 106 -50.43 9.73 -25.96
CA GLU A 106 -51.05 9.71 -24.64
C GLU A 106 -51.20 11.12 -24.02
N GLY A 107 -50.89 12.17 -24.77
CA GLY A 107 -51.04 13.56 -24.34
C GLY A 107 -49.97 14.07 -23.37
N ILE A 108 -48.90 13.30 -23.15
CA ILE A 108 -47.75 13.64 -22.29
C ILE A 108 -46.69 14.39 -23.12
N ILE A 109 -46.18 15.51 -22.60
CA ILE A 109 -45.14 16.29 -23.28
C ILE A 109 -43.81 15.56 -23.17
N PHE A 110 -43.19 15.21 -24.30
CA PHE A 110 -41.82 14.73 -24.33
C PHE A 110 -40.86 15.93 -24.32
N VAL A 111 -39.99 16.05 -23.32
CA VAL A 111 -39.01 17.15 -23.22
C VAL A 111 -37.78 16.79 -24.06
N GLY A 112 -37.90 17.00 -25.37
CA GLY A 112 -36.90 16.73 -26.39
C GLY A 112 -37.42 17.15 -27.77
N PRO A 113 -36.69 16.81 -28.85
CA PRO A 113 -37.18 17.06 -30.20
C PRO A 113 -38.43 16.23 -30.53
N ASP A 114 -39.17 16.65 -31.53
CA ASP A 114 -40.34 15.91 -32.03
C ASP A 114 -39.92 14.54 -32.56
N TYR A 115 -40.78 13.51 -32.42
CA TYR A 115 -40.44 12.15 -32.85
C TYR A 115 -40.16 12.06 -34.36
N GLU A 116 -40.78 12.93 -35.17
CA GLU A 116 -40.54 13.07 -36.60
C GLU A 116 -39.13 13.62 -36.90
N VAL A 117 -38.61 14.50 -36.04
CA VAL A 117 -37.23 15.03 -36.10
C VAL A 117 -36.25 13.95 -35.65
N MET A 118 -36.55 13.27 -34.55
CA MET A 118 -35.75 12.15 -34.05
C MET A 118 -35.65 11.03 -35.08
N ALA A 119 -36.73 10.71 -35.81
CA ALA A 119 -36.72 9.67 -36.84
C ALA A 119 -35.81 10.01 -38.04
N GLN A 120 -35.72 11.29 -38.41
CA GLN A 120 -34.87 11.75 -39.52
C GLN A 120 -33.37 11.78 -39.14
N LEU A 121 -33.07 11.90 -37.86
CA LEU A 121 -31.70 12.09 -37.35
C LEU A 121 -31.12 10.87 -36.62
N GLY A 122 -31.97 10.03 -36.03
CA GLY A 122 -31.59 8.90 -35.18
C GLY A 122 -31.08 7.69 -35.94
N ASP A 123 -31.43 7.55 -37.23
CA ASP A 123 -30.81 6.59 -38.14
C ASP A 123 -29.60 7.23 -38.83
N LYS A 124 -28.41 6.66 -38.64
CA LYS A 124 -27.15 7.15 -39.23
C LYS A 124 -27.20 7.22 -40.75
N VAL A 125 -27.92 6.32 -41.41
CA VAL A 125 -28.09 6.31 -42.86
C VAL A 125 -29.00 7.46 -43.30
N ALA A 126 -30.09 7.70 -42.57
CA ALA A 126 -31.01 8.81 -42.84
C ALA A 126 -30.32 10.16 -42.63
N ALA A 127 -29.59 10.32 -41.52
CA ALA A 127 -28.85 11.54 -41.19
C ALA A 127 -27.75 11.84 -42.23
N LYS A 128 -27.04 10.82 -42.73
CA LYS A 128 -26.07 10.99 -43.82
C LYS A 128 -26.72 11.36 -45.14
N THR A 129 -27.85 10.75 -45.48
CA THR A 129 -28.60 11.07 -46.69
C THR A 129 -29.04 12.54 -46.69
N LEU A 130 -29.52 12.99 -45.54
CA LEU A 130 -29.84 14.38 -45.27
C LEU A 130 -28.62 15.29 -45.44
N ALA A 131 -27.51 14.99 -44.78
CA ALA A 131 -26.26 15.75 -44.87
C ALA A 131 -25.75 15.89 -46.31
N ARG A 132 -25.77 14.79 -47.08
CA ARG A 132 -25.38 14.78 -48.51
C ARG A 132 -26.25 15.70 -49.36
N ARG A 133 -27.57 15.69 -49.12
CA ARG A 133 -28.55 16.50 -49.85
C ARG A 133 -28.33 18.01 -49.65
N ILE A 134 -27.94 18.43 -48.45
CA ILE A 134 -27.71 19.84 -48.12
C ILE A 134 -26.23 20.27 -48.22
N GLY A 135 -25.36 19.40 -48.74
CA GLY A 135 -23.95 19.71 -48.99
C GLY A 135 -23.06 19.75 -47.74
N VAL A 136 -23.45 19.10 -46.64
CA VAL A 136 -22.57 18.96 -45.47
C VAL A 136 -21.51 17.88 -45.76
N PRO A 137 -20.21 18.15 -45.57
CA PRO A 137 -19.15 17.19 -45.82
C PRO A 137 -19.31 15.89 -45.04
N LEU A 138 -19.16 14.76 -45.73
CA LEU A 138 -19.29 13.41 -45.16
C LEU A 138 -17.97 12.64 -45.26
N ILE A 139 -17.78 11.70 -44.33
CA ILE A 139 -16.75 10.66 -44.47
C ILE A 139 -17.15 9.76 -45.64
N GLU A 140 -16.19 9.44 -46.50
CA GLU A 140 -16.43 8.51 -47.60
C GLU A 140 -16.79 7.12 -47.05
N ASP A 141 -17.97 6.62 -47.44
CA ASP A 141 -18.52 5.34 -46.96
C ASP A 141 -18.83 4.36 -48.09
N SER A 142 -19.10 3.10 -47.71
CA SER A 142 -19.46 2.04 -48.64
C SER A 142 -20.78 2.33 -49.33
N GLN A 143 -20.81 2.25 -50.67
CA GLN A 143 -22.00 2.50 -51.48
C GLN A 143 -22.85 1.24 -51.69
N ALA A 144 -22.23 0.07 -51.59
CA ALA A 144 -22.89 -1.23 -51.69
C ALA A 144 -23.20 -1.80 -50.30
N LYS A 145 -24.27 -2.59 -50.21
CA LYS A 145 -24.53 -3.41 -49.01
C LYS A 145 -23.44 -4.47 -48.87
N LEU A 146 -22.91 -4.60 -47.66
CA LEU A 146 -21.77 -5.48 -47.37
C LEU A 146 -22.26 -6.88 -46.97
N GLU A 147 -22.71 -7.68 -47.93
CA GLU A 147 -23.28 -9.02 -47.68
C GLU A 147 -22.19 -10.12 -47.62
N ASP A 148 -21.14 -9.98 -48.41
CA ASP A 148 -20.04 -10.94 -48.54
C ASP A 148 -18.65 -10.26 -48.53
N ILE A 149 -17.61 -11.05 -48.23
CA ILE A 149 -16.24 -10.54 -48.08
C ILE A 149 -15.64 -9.95 -49.37
N ASN A 150 -16.06 -10.39 -50.56
CA ASN A 150 -15.54 -9.84 -51.82
C ASN A 150 -16.08 -8.42 -52.05
N THR A 151 -17.36 -8.20 -51.73
CA THR A 151 -17.96 -6.85 -51.77
C THR A 151 -17.28 -5.92 -50.76
N VAL A 152 -16.98 -6.42 -49.55
CA VAL A 152 -16.22 -5.70 -48.51
C VAL A 152 -14.82 -5.32 -49.00
N LYS A 153 -14.07 -6.25 -49.62
CA LYS A 153 -12.74 -5.97 -50.20
C LYS A 153 -12.79 -4.95 -51.32
N LYS A 154 -13.79 -5.02 -52.19
CA LYS A 154 -13.97 -4.07 -53.30
C LYS A 154 -14.23 -2.65 -52.78
N GLU A 155 -15.15 -2.49 -51.83
CA GLU A 155 -15.45 -1.18 -51.25
C GLU A 155 -14.27 -0.64 -50.42
N ALA A 156 -13.57 -1.47 -49.64
CA ALA A 156 -12.39 -1.05 -48.88
C ALA A 156 -11.26 -0.54 -49.80
N ASN A 157 -11.05 -1.17 -50.95
CA ASN A 157 -10.06 -0.70 -51.94
C ASN A 157 -10.50 0.58 -52.65
N ARG A 158 -11.81 0.77 -52.89
CA ARG A 158 -12.35 2.01 -53.48
C ARG A 158 -12.15 3.21 -52.54
N ILE A 159 -12.47 3.04 -51.25
CA ILE A 159 -12.32 4.05 -50.21
C ILE A 159 -10.83 4.28 -49.87
N GLY A 160 -10.03 3.21 -49.95
CA GLY A 160 -8.61 3.19 -49.64
C GLY A 160 -8.32 3.09 -48.14
N PHE A 161 -7.33 2.27 -47.78
CA PHE A 161 -6.91 2.09 -46.38
C PHE A 161 -6.22 3.34 -45.80
N PRO A 162 -6.21 3.52 -44.46
CA PRO A 162 -6.96 2.74 -43.48
C PRO A 162 -8.47 2.99 -43.56
N VAL A 163 -9.26 1.96 -43.22
CA VAL A 163 -10.73 2.02 -43.17
C VAL A 163 -11.25 1.58 -41.81
N ILE A 164 -12.47 1.96 -41.46
CA ILE A 164 -13.14 1.53 -40.23
C ILE A 164 -14.45 0.82 -40.57
N LEU A 165 -14.61 -0.37 -40.02
CA LEU A 165 -15.85 -1.13 -40.02
C LEU A 165 -16.73 -0.63 -38.87
N LYS A 166 -18.01 -0.36 -39.13
CA LYS A 166 -18.97 0.11 -38.13
C LYS A 166 -20.30 -0.62 -38.27
N ALA A 167 -20.92 -0.96 -37.13
CA ALA A 167 -22.29 -1.47 -37.09
C ALA A 167 -23.31 -0.34 -37.33
N ALA A 168 -24.35 -0.62 -38.13
CA ALA A 168 -25.42 0.34 -38.43
C ALA A 168 -26.22 0.76 -37.18
N ALA A 169 -26.58 -0.22 -36.35
CA ALA A 169 -27.24 -0.02 -35.05
C ALA A 169 -26.26 0.26 -33.88
N GLY A 170 -24.97 0.49 -34.17
CA GLY A 170 -23.91 0.60 -33.17
C GLY A 170 -23.83 1.97 -32.48
N GLY A 171 -23.74 1.95 -31.14
CA GLY A 171 -23.52 3.12 -30.27
C GLY A 171 -22.47 2.86 -29.17
N GLY A 172 -21.86 3.93 -28.65
CA GLY A 172 -20.94 3.87 -27.49
C GLY A 172 -19.58 3.19 -27.74
N GLY A 173 -19.13 3.13 -29.00
CA GLY A 173 -17.82 2.59 -29.37
C GLY A 173 -17.76 1.07 -29.64
N ARG A 174 -18.90 0.36 -29.50
CA ARG A 174 -19.01 -1.10 -29.71
C ARG A 174 -19.32 -1.44 -31.17
N GLY A 175 -18.84 -2.58 -31.65
CA GLY A 175 -19.04 -3.00 -33.05
C GLY A 175 -18.27 -2.16 -34.08
N MET A 176 -17.13 -1.57 -33.69
CA MET A 176 -16.24 -0.85 -34.61
C MET A 176 -14.85 -1.48 -34.66
N ARG A 177 -14.24 -1.56 -35.85
CA ARG A 177 -12.88 -2.10 -36.06
C ARG A 177 -12.11 -1.31 -37.10
N VAL A 178 -10.93 -0.84 -36.75
CA VAL A 178 -10.00 -0.18 -37.69
C VAL A 178 -9.22 -1.26 -38.43
N VAL A 179 -9.16 -1.14 -39.75
CA VAL A 179 -8.46 -2.06 -40.65
C VAL A 179 -7.39 -1.27 -41.40
N GLN A 180 -6.12 -1.65 -41.22
CA GLN A 180 -4.98 -0.90 -41.76
C GLN A 180 -4.61 -1.34 -43.18
N HIS A 181 -4.88 -2.60 -43.53
CA HIS A 181 -4.57 -3.18 -44.84
C HIS A 181 -5.45 -4.42 -45.10
N ASP A 182 -5.50 -4.87 -46.36
CA ASP A 182 -6.40 -5.92 -46.85
C ASP A 182 -6.36 -7.22 -46.03
N GLY A 183 -5.16 -7.66 -45.61
CA GLY A 183 -4.97 -8.90 -44.85
C GLY A 183 -5.68 -8.96 -43.48
N GLN A 184 -6.12 -7.82 -42.94
CA GLN A 184 -6.86 -7.74 -41.68
C GLN A 184 -8.38 -7.70 -41.86
N LEU A 185 -8.86 -7.45 -43.08
CA LEU A 185 -10.24 -7.06 -43.35
C LEU A 185 -11.23 -8.21 -43.09
N GLU A 186 -10.89 -9.43 -43.48
CA GLU A 186 -11.76 -10.61 -43.34
C GLU A 186 -12.04 -10.95 -41.89
N LYS A 187 -10.98 -11.05 -41.08
CA LYS A 187 -11.10 -11.29 -39.64
C LYS A 187 -11.90 -10.18 -38.96
N ALA A 188 -11.57 -8.91 -39.24
CA ALA A 188 -12.23 -7.77 -38.62
C ALA A 188 -13.72 -7.67 -38.98
N PHE A 189 -14.10 -8.01 -40.22
CA PHE A 189 -15.49 -8.03 -40.67
C PHE A 189 -16.32 -9.12 -39.96
N ILE A 190 -15.78 -10.34 -39.85
CA ILE A 190 -16.45 -11.45 -39.14
C ILE A 190 -16.65 -11.09 -37.66
N GLU A 191 -15.61 -10.57 -37.01
CA GLU A 191 -15.69 -10.17 -35.61
C GLU A 191 -16.68 -9.03 -35.38
N ALA A 192 -16.63 -7.97 -36.19
CA ALA A 192 -17.53 -6.81 -36.07
C ALA A 192 -18.99 -7.23 -36.30
N ARG A 193 -19.27 -8.06 -37.31
CA ARG A 193 -20.60 -8.59 -37.63
C ARG A 193 -21.16 -9.46 -36.50
N SER A 194 -20.33 -10.36 -35.96
CA SER A 194 -20.70 -11.21 -34.82
C SER A 194 -20.98 -10.40 -33.55
N GLU A 195 -20.16 -9.40 -33.26
CA GLU A 195 -20.37 -8.48 -32.14
C GLU A 195 -21.68 -7.69 -32.30
N ALA A 196 -21.95 -7.16 -33.49
CA ALA A 196 -23.16 -6.40 -33.80
C ALA A 196 -24.43 -7.24 -33.63
N GLY A 197 -24.46 -8.45 -34.20
CA GLY A 197 -25.61 -9.36 -34.07
C GLY A 197 -25.90 -9.76 -32.63
N LYS A 198 -24.86 -10.00 -31.81
CA LYS A 198 -25.02 -10.34 -30.38
C LYS A 198 -25.45 -9.14 -29.53
N ALA A 199 -24.92 -7.95 -29.81
CA ALA A 199 -25.11 -6.78 -28.95
C ALA A 199 -26.37 -5.96 -29.30
N PHE A 200 -26.75 -5.91 -30.58
CA PHE A 200 -27.81 -5.03 -31.08
C PHE A 200 -28.94 -5.77 -31.80
N GLY A 201 -28.81 -7.09 -32.03
CA GLY A 201 -29.79 -7.87 -32.79
C GLY A 201 -29.81 -7.57 -34.28
N ASP A 202 -28.91 -6.70 -34.76
CA ASP A 202 -28.71 -6.31 -36.15
C ASP A 202 -27.22 -6.50 -36.51
N ASP A 203 -26.94 -7.37 -37.47
CA ASP A 203 -25.59 -7.70 -37.93
C ASP A 203 -25.14 -6.83 -39.12
N THR A 204 -25.88 -5.77 -39.46
CA THR A 204 -25.55 -4.87 -40.58
C THR A 204 -24.29 -4.05 -40.29
N ILE A 205 -23.27 -4.20 -41.15
CA ILE A 205 -21.99 -3.47 -41.10
C ILE A 205 -21.83 -2.59 -42.34
N PHE A 206 -21.22 -1.41 -42.18
CA PHE A 206 -20.74 -0.55 -43.26
C PHE A 206 -19.24 -0.20 -43.09
N ILE A 207 -18.57 0.21 -44.17
CA ILE A 207 -17.18 0.68 -44.14
C ILE A 207 -17.17 2.20 -44.32
N GLU A 208 -16.30 2.87 -43.56
CA GLU A 208 -15.95 4.28 -43.74
C GLU A 208 -14.45 4.46 -43.90
N LYS A 209 -14.04 5.56 -44.54
CA LYS A 209 -12.67 6.04 -44.48
C LYS A 209 -12.30 6.30 -43.01
N PHE A 210 -11.21 5.69 -42.54
CA PHE A 210 -10.71 5.99 -41.22
C PHE A 210 -9.93 7.31 -41.28
N ILE A 211 -10.46 8.35 -40.63
CA ILE A 211 -9.75 9.61 -40.48
C ILE A 211 -8.68 9.39 -39.42
N GLU A 212 -7.42 9.57 -39.79
CA GLU A 212 -6.30 9.42 -38.88
C GLU A 212 -6.13 10.68 -38.01
N GLU A 213 -6.03 10.46 -36.70
CA GLU A 213 -5.72 11.51 -35.72
C GLU A 213 -6.69 12.72 -35.72
N PRO A 214 -8.02 12.52 -35.84
CA PRO A 214 -8.95 13.63 -35.88
C PRO A 214 -9.09 14.27 -34.51
N LYS A 215 -9.52 15.52 -34.51
CA LYS A 215 -10.27 16.08 -33.38
C LYS A 215 -11.73 15.67 -33.50
N HIS A 216 -12.33 15.26 -32.39
CA HIS A 216 -13.78 15.06 -32.30
C HIS A 216 -14.39 16.35 -31.76
N ILE A 217 -15.07 17.09 -32.64
CA ILE A 217 -15.67 18.39 -32.34
C ILE A 217 -17.18 18.28 -32.48
N GLU A 218 -17.91 18.82 -31.52
CA GLU A 218 -19.37 18.76 -31.54
C GLU A 218 -20.00 20.12 -31.23
N VAL A 219 -21.12 20.43 -31.87
CA VAL A 219 -21.78 21.75 -31.77
C VAL A 219 -23.11 21.60 -31.03
N GLN A 220 -23.27 22.36 -29.96
CA GLN A 220 -24.51 22.40 -29.19
C GLN A 220 -25.56 23.21 -29.93
N LEU A 221 -26.74 22.64 -30.17
CA LEU A 221 -27.91 23.32 -30.73
C LEU A 221 -28.99 23.54 -29.67
N MET A 222 -29.73 24.64 -29.85
CA MET A 222 -30.96 24.94 -29.12
C MET A 222 -31.96 25.58 -30.08
N GLY A 223 -33.12 24.96 -30.27
CA GLY A 223 -34.20 25.45 -31.13
C GLY A 223 -35.54 25.51 -30.40
N ASP A 224 -36.35 26.54 -30.65
CA ASP A 224 -37.73 26.60 -30.14
C ASP A 224 -38.74 25.96 -31.12
N ASN A 225 -40.00 25.86 -30.69
CA ASN A 225 -41.08 25.34 -31.54
C ASN A 225 -41.56 26.37 -32.60
N HIS A 226 -40.88 27.51 -32.73
CA HIS A 226 -41.25 28.64 -33.58
C HIS A 226 -40.24 28.89 -34.71
N GLY A 227 -39.27 27.98 -34.87
CA GLY A 227 -38.28 28.01 -35.95
C GLY A 227 -37.02 28.83 -35.66
N HIS A 228 -36.85 29.36 -34.44
CA HIS A 228 -35.59 30.00 -34.04
C HIS A 228 -34.62 28.92 -33.57
N ILE A 229 -33.39 28.96 -34.08
CA ILE A 229 -32.33 28.00 -33.76
C ILE A 229 -31.02 28.78 -33.57
N VAL A 230 -30.33 28.51 -32.46
CA VAL A 230 -29.00 29.02 -32.15
C VAL A 230 -28.03 27.87 -31.87
N HIS A 231 -26.74 28.10 -32.08
CA HIS A 231 -25.69 27.24 -31.56
C HIS A 231 -25.12 27.82 -30.26
N LEU A 232 -24.76 26.97 -29.30
CA LEU A 232 -24.10 27.35 -28.05
C LEU A 232 -22.60 27.04 -28.09
N TYR A 233 -21.97 27.38 -29.22
CA TYR A 233 -20.60 27.04 -29.57
C TYR A 233 -20.33 25.51 -29.63
N GLU A 234 -19.06 25.14 -29.72
CA GLU A 234 -18.56 23.79 -29.82
C GLU A 234 -17.90 23.27 -28.54
N ARG A 235 -17.78 21.94 -28.47
CA ARG A 235 -16.97 21.22 -27.49
C ARG A 235 -15.93 20.36 -28.22
N ASP A 236 -14.75 20.28 -27.63
CA ASP A 236 -13.71 19.33 -28.02
C ASP A 236 -13.82 18.09 -27.13
N CYS A 237 -14.20 16.96 -27.73
CA CYS A 237 -14.35 15.67 -27.09
C CYS A 237 -13.28 14.68 -27.58
N SER A 238 -12.13 15.17 -28.04
CA SER A 238 -11.06 14.36 -28.63
C SER A 238 -10.33 13.49 -27.61
N VAL A 239 -10.42 13.78 -26.32
CA VAL A 239 -9.78 12.94 -25.30
C VAL A 239 -10.64 11.71 -25.05
N GLN A 240 -10.29 10.63 -25.77
CA GLN A 240 -11.05 9.38 -25.80
C GLN A 240 -10.18 8.17 -25.50
N ARG A 241 -10.80 7.12 -24.94
CA ARG A 241 -10.22 5.78 -24.81
C ARG A 241 -11.15 4.80 -25.51
N ARG A 242 -10.64 4.03 -26.48
CA ARG A 242 -11.46 3.07 -27.27
C ARG A 242 -12.75 3.70 -27.81
N PHE A 243 -12.64 4.92 -28.36
CA PHE A 243 -13.76 5.70 -28.90
C PHE A 243 -14.83 6.12 -27.88
N GLN A 244 -14.54 6.01 -26.58
CA GLN A 244 -15.39 6.56 -25.52
C GLN A 244 -14.77 7.85 -25.02
N LYS A 245 -15.58 8.92 -24.96
CA LYS A 245 -15.18 10.21 -24.39
C LYS A 245 -14.69 10.00 -22.96
N VAL A 246 -13.70 10.77 -22.52
CA VAL A 246 -13.16 10.74 -21.14
C VAL A 246 -13.11 12.14 -20.54
N VAL A 247 -12.62 13.11 -21.31
CA VAL A 247 -12.50 14.52 -20.91
C VAL A 247 -13.04 15.39 -22.03
N GLU A 248 -13.87 16.37 -21.69
CA GLU A 248 -14.50 17.27 -22.63
C GLU A 248 -14.13 18.72 -22.31
N ILE A 249 -13.90 19.54 -23.35
CA ILE A 249 -13.47 20.94 -23.22
C ILE A 249 -14.43 21.83 -24.00
N ALA A 250 -14.81 22.97 -23.43
CA ALA A 250 -15.49 24.05 -24.17
C ALA A 250 -14.73 25.37 -23.97
N PRO A 251 -14.56 26.22 -25.00
CA PRO A 251 -14.62 25.90 -26.43
C PRO A 251 -13.46 24.97 -26.86
N SER A 252 -13.39 24.60 -28.14
CA SER A 252 -12.28 23.81 -28.67
C SER A 252 -10.98 24.63 -28.74
N PRO A 253 -9.88 24.20 -28.09
CA PRO A 253 -8.62 24.91 -28.15
C PRO A 253 -7.94 24.72 -29.52
N ASN A 254 -7.32 25.80 -30.01
CA ASN A 254 -6.55 25.87 -31.25
C ASN A 254 -7.31 25.54 -32.54
N LEU A 255 -8.65 25.47 -32.51
CA LEU A 255 -9.44 25.28 -33.72
C LEU A 255 -9.49 26.60 -34.52
N PRO A 256 -9.07 26.62 -35.80
CA PRO A 256 -9.09 27.83 -36.63
C PRO A 256 -10.48 28.47 -36.67
N VAL A 257 -10.54 29.78 -36.79
CA VAL A 257 -11.81 30.54 -36.79
C VAL A 257 -12.67 30.13 -37.99
N GLU A 258 -12.03 29.91 -39.13
CA GLU A 258 -12.65 29.50 -40.40
C GLU A 258 -13.35 28.14 -40.22
N THR A 259 -12.63 27.15 -39.68
CA THR A 259 -13.16 25.82 -39.39
C THR A 259 -14.28 25.86 -38.35
N ARG A 260 -14.18 26.73 -37.34
CA ARG A 260 -15.28 26.95 -36.37
C ARG A 260 -16.54 27.48 -37.04
N ASN A 261 -16.41 28.47 -37.92
CA ASN A 261 -17.55 29.02 -38.64
C ASN A 261 -18.18 27.99 -39.58
N GLU A 262 -17.36 27.13 -40.21
CA GLU A 262 -17.85 26.02 -41.03
C GLU A 262 -18.68 25.02 -40.20
N ILE A 263 -18.17 24.52 -39.07
CA ILE A 263 -18.93 23.57 -38.22
C ILE A 263 -20.23 24.18 -37.71
N TYR A 264 -20.26 25.46 -37.34
CA TYR A 264 -21.49 26.13 -36.91
C TYR A 264 -22.48 26.26 -38.07
N GLY A 265 -21.99 26.64 -39.26
CA GLY A 265 -22.80 26.74 -40.46
C GLY A 265 -23.44 25.41 -40.84
N TYR A 266 -22.66 24.32 -40.83
CA TYR A 266 -23.16 22.97 -41.10
C TYR A 266 -24.16 22.49 -40.04
N ALA A 267 -23.88 22.70 -38.76
CA ALA A 267 -24.79 22.31 -37.67
C ALA A 267 -26.13 23.05 -37.77
N LEU A 268 -26.11 24.36 -38.01
CA LEU A 268 -27.33 25.16 -38.19
C LEU A 268 -28.08 24.79 -39.47
N ALA A 269 -27.39 24.48 -40.57
CA ALA A 269 -28.01 24.05 -41.82
C ALA A 269 -28.77 22.73 -41.64
N LEU A 270 -28.13 21.73 -40.98
CA LEU A 270 -28.78 20.47 -40.62
C LEU A 270 -30.02 20.71 -39.75
N ALA A 271 -29.88 21.54 -38.72
CA ALA A 271 -30.96 21.83 -37.78
C ALA A 271 -32.16 22.51 -38.47
N ARG A 272 -31.92 23.47 -39.36
CA ARG A 272 -32.98 24.19 -40.10
C ARG A 272 -33.74 23.28 -41.05
N GLU A 273 -33.04 22.40 -41.76
CA GLU A 273 -33.64 21.49 -42.74
C GLU A 273 -34.68 20.55 -42.10
N VAL A 274 -34.41 20.07 -40.88
CA VAL A 274 -35.33 19.20 -40.13
C VAL A 274 -36.25 19.96 -39.18
N LYS A 275 -36.19 21.30 -39.17
CA LYS A 275 -36.93 22.15 -38.21
C LYS A 275 -36.71 21.72 -36.77
N TYR A 276 -35.43 21.54 -36.41
CA TYR A 276 -35.01 21.04 -35.12
C TYR A 276 -35.58 21.87 -33.96
N ASN A 277 -36.22 21.19 -33.00
CA ASN A 277 -36.74 21.79 -31.78
C ASN A 277 -36.07 21.16 -30.54
N ASN A 278 -36.09 21.90 -29.43
CA ASN A 278 -35.41 21.58 -28.18
C ASN A 278 -33.87 21.59 -28.33
N VAL A 279 -33.16 20.70 -27.62
CA VAL A 279 -31.69 20.69 -27.53
C VAL A 279 -31.13 19.41 -28.13
N GLY A 280 -30.05 19.55 -28.89
CA GLY A 280 -29.27 18.42 -29.41
C GLY A 280 -27.87 18.83 -29.82
N THR A 281 -27.10 17.86 -30.30
CA THR A 281 -25.70 18.08 -30.66
C THR A 281 -25.39 17.48 -32.02
N VAL A 282 -24.65 18.22 -32.85
CA VAL A 282 -24.10 17.72 -34.11
C VAL A 282 -22.62 17.39 -33.93
N GLU A 283 -22.22 16.16 -34.24
CA GLU A 283 -20.84 15.68 -34.07
C GLU A 283 -20.07 15.65 -35.40
N PHE A 284 -18.80 16.08 -35.34
CA PHE A 284 -17.88 16.17 -36.48
C PHE A 284 -16.50 15.57 -36.14
N LEU A 285 -15.84 15.01 -37.14
CA LEU A 285 -14.38 14.82 -37.13
C LEU A 285 -13.73 15.98 -37.87
N VAL A 286 -12.67 16.53 -37.30
CA VAL A 286 -11.81 17.54 -37.94
C VAL A 286 -10.42 16.93 -38.10
N ASP A 287 -9.97 16.78 -39.35
CA ASP A 287 -8.64 16.23 -39.63
C ASP A 287 -7.51 17.25 -39.41
N ARG A 288 -6.27 16.81 -39.60
CA ARG A 288 -5.06 17.65 -39.44
C ARG A 288 -4.96 18.79 -40.44
N GLN A 289 -5.68 18.70 -41.57
CA GLN A 289 -5.78 19.76 -42.57
C GLN A 289 -7.00 20.66 -42.31
N ASN A 290 -7.64 20.51 -41.15
CA ASN A 290 -8.85 21.20 -40.72
C ASN A 290 -10.06 20.95 -41.62
N LYS A 291 -10.11 19.83 -42.35
CA LYS A 291 -11.32 19.42 -43.07
C LYS A 291 -12.32 18.83 -42.08
N VAL A 292 -13.56 19.27 -42.22
CA VAL A 292 -14.68 18.86 -41.38
C VAL A 292 -15.39 17.68 -42.03
N TYR A 293 -15.80 16.69 -41.23
CA TYR A 293 -16.63 15.57 -41.67
C TYR A 293 -17.73 15.31 -40.64
N PHE A 294 -18.99 15.34 -41.06
CA PHE A 294 -20.14 15.00 -40.21
C PHE A 294 -20.15 13.51 -39.83
N ILE A 295 -20.51 13.22 -38.58
CA ILE A 295 -20.61 11.86 -38.04
C ILE A 295 -22.07 11.52 -37.74
N GLU A 296 -22.69 12.23 -36.79
CA GLU A 296 -24.02 11.94 -36.27
C GLU A 296 -24.65 13.17 -35.61
N VAL A 297 -25.97 13.10 -35.37
CA VAL A 297 -26.68 14.03 -34.50
C VAL A 297 -27.17 13.26 -33.30
N ASN A 298 -26.94 13.80 -32.11
CA ASN A 298 -27.50 13.30 -30.87
C ASN A 298 -28.75 14.16 -30.55
N PRO A 299 -29.99 13.68 -30.80
CA PRO A 299 -31.20 14.47 -30.66
C PRO A 299 -31.67 14.57 -29.19
N ARG A 300 -30.75 14.91 -28.29
CA ARG A 300 -30.95 14.96 -26.84
C ARG A 300 -29.84 15.77 -26.17
N ILE A 301 -29.98 15.97 -24.85
CA ILE A 301 -28.87 16.46 -24.03
C ILE A 301 -27.73 15.44 -23.95
N GLN A 302 -26.51 15.92 -23.76
CA GLN A 302 -25.31 15.11 -23.56
C GLN A 302 -24.73 15.28 -22.14
N VAL A 303 -23.87 14.34 -21.75
CA VAL A 303 -23.28 14.31 -20.40
C VAL A 303 -22.45 15.58 -20.15
N GLU A 304 -21.76 16.03 -21.17
CA GLU A 304 -20.84 17.16 -21.30
C GLU A 304 -21.53 18.52 -21.57
N HIS A 305 -22.86 18.62 -21.50
CA HIS A 305 -23.55 19.91 -21.60
C HIS A 305 -23.01 20.93 -20.56
N THR A 306 -22.53 20.45 -19.42
CA THR A 306 -22.05 21.28 -18.31
C THR A 306 -20.91 22.23 -18.70
N VAL A 307 -19.99 21.82 -19.59
CA VAL A 307 -18.90 22.71 -20.03
C VAL A 307 -19.42 23.85 -20.89
N THR A 308 -20.47 23.60 -21.68
CA THR A 308 -21.15 24.64 -22.47
C THR A 308 -21.89 25.62 -21.56
N GLU A 309 -22.61 25.13 -20.54
CA GLU A 309 -23.26 26.00 -19.56
C GLU A 309 -22.25 26.90 -18.84
N GLU A 310 -21.10 26.36 -18.44
CA GLU A 310 -20.05 27.13 -17.74
C GLU A 310 -19.43 28.24 -18.59
N VAL A 311 -19.26 28.04 -19.91
CA VAL A 311 -18.66 29.06 -20.78
C VAL A 311 -19.69 30.02 -21.40
N THR A 312 -20.98 29.69 -21.37
CA THR A 312 -22.04 30.55 -21.93
C THR A 312 -22.91 31.23 -20.88
N GLY A 313 -23.00 30.66 -19.67
CA GLY A 313 -23.94 31.08 -18.65
C GLY A 313 -25.40 30.70 -18.93
N ILE A 314 -25.66 29.89 -19.98
CA ILE A 314 -27.00 29.47 -20.38
C ILE A 314 -27.31 28.13 -19.72
N ASP A 315 -28.41 28.06 -18.96
CA ASP A 315 -28.92 26.80 -18.41
C ASP A 315 -29.68 26.04 -19.50
N ILE A 316 -29.05 24.98 -20.01
CA ILE A 316 -29.55 24.19 -21.13
C ILE A 316 -30.79 23.39 -20.70
N VAL A 317 -30.75 22.69 -19.56
CA VAL A 317 -31.84 21.80 -19.11
C VAL A 317 -33.09 22.59 -18.74
N ARG A 318 -32.93 23.73 -18.07
CA ARG A 318 -34.04 24.65 -17.77
C ARG A 318 -34.66 25.16 -19.07
N SER A 319 -33.83 25.51 -20.06
CA SER A 319 -34.29 25.95 -21.38
C SER A 319 -35.03 24.84 -22.12
N GLN A 320 -34.61 23.56 -22.03
CA GLN A 320 -35.34 22.43 -22.61
C GLN A 320 -36.78 22.34 -22.11
N ILE A 321 -36.99 22.53 -20.80
CA ILE A 321 -38.31 22.47 -20.17
C ILE A 321 -39.17 23.67 -20.62
N LEU A 322 -38.59 24.88 -20.70
CA LEU A 322 -39.30 26.07 -21.17
C LEU A 322 -39.68 25.99 -22.65
N ILE A 323 -38.79 25.47 -23.50
CA ILE A 323 -39.09 25.21 -24.91
C ILE A 323 -40.23 24.18 -25.02
N ALA A 324 -40.21 23.11 -24.22
CA ALA A 324 -41.28 22.12 -24.20
C ALA A 324 -42.64 22.67 -23.71
N LYS A 325 -42.64 23.74 -22.89
CA LYS A 325 -43.85 24.51 -22.54
C LYS A 325 -44.37 25.40 -23.68
N GLY A 326 -43.59 25.57 -24.75
CA GLY A 326 -43.92 26.38 -25.92
C GLY A 326 -43.31 27.78 -25.94
N HIS A 327 -42.39 28.12 -25.02
CA HIS A 327 -41.73 29.43 -25.02
C HIS A 327 -40.85 29.62 -26.26
N HIS A 328 -40.76 30.87 -26.73
CA HIS A 328 -39.77 31.29 -27.72
C HIS A 328 -38.39 31.40 -27.07
N LEU A 329 -37.31 31.25 -27.85
CA LEU A 329 -35.96 31.53 -27.33
C LEU A 329 -35.80 32.96 -26.79
N SER A 330 -36.51 33.92 -27.40
CA SER A 330 -36.50 35.33 -27.02
C SER A 330 -37.33 35.66 -25.78
N ASP A 331 -38.08 34.69 -25.23
CA ASP A 331 -38.90 34.86 -24.04
C ASP A 331 -38.05 35.35 -22.85
N PRO A 332 -38.52 36.28 -22.00
CA PRO A 332 -37.75 36.77 -20.86
C PRO A 332 -37.24 35.69 -19.89
N GLU A 333 -37.88 34.51 -19.86
CA GLU A 333 -37.40 33.38 -19.06
C GLU A 333 -36.20 32.64 -19.68
N ILE A 334 -35.94 32.75 -20.99
CA ILE A 334 -34.78 32.15 -21.69
C ILE A 334 -33.76 33.22 -22.10
N PHE A 335 -34.25 34.34 -22.65
CA PHE A 335 -33.52 35.57 -22.98
C PHE A 335 -32.46 35.43 -24.09
N LEU A 336 -32.77 34.69 -25.16
CA LEU A 336 -31.94 34.53 -26.35
C LEU A 336 -32.67 35.07 -27.59
N LYS A 337 -32.46 36.34 -27.93
CA LYS A 337 -33.14 36.99 -29.08
C LYS A 337 -32.50 36.64 -30.40
N SER A 338 -31.19 36.42 -30.40
CA SER A 338 -30.42 36.04 -31.59
C SER A 338 -29.12 35.31 -31.23
N GLN A 339 -28.37 34.88 -32.26
CA GLN A 339 -27.09 34.19 -32.08
C GLN A 339 -26.05 35.06 -31.36
N GLU A 340 -26.12 36.39 -31.52
CA GLU A 340 -25.21 37.36 -30.92
C GLU A 340 -25.37 37.50 -29.40
N ASP A 341 -26.49 37.05 -28.83
CA ASP A 341 -26.71 37.03 -27.38
C ASP A 341 -25.93 35.90 -26.68
N VAL A 342 -25.53 34.86 -27.43
CA VAL A 342 -24.72 33.76 -26.91
C VAL A 342 -23.28 34.24 -26.79
N ARG A 343 -22.82 34.53 -25.56
CA ARG A 343 -21.46 35.01 -25.27
C ARG A 343 -20.57 33.89 -24.76
N LEU A 344 -19.33 33.85 -25.22
CA LEU A 344 -18.33 32.90 -24.76
C LEU A 344 -17.41 33.53 -23.70
N ASN A 345 -17.23 32.84 -22.57
CA ASN A 345 -16.38 33.29 -21.47
C ASN A 345 -15.42 32.19 -21.02
N GLY A 346 -14.13 32.36 -21.35
CA GLY A 346 -13.07 31.48 -20.89
C GLY A 346 -13.15 30.06 -21.46
N PHE A 347 -12.76 29.09 -20.64
CA PHE A 347 -12.74 27.66 -20.92
C PHE A 347 -13.35 26.88 -19.77
N ALA A 348 -13.99 25.76 -20.06
CA ALA A 348 -14.42 24.77 -19.10
C ALA A 348 -13.95 23.37 -19.51
N ILE A 349 -13.64 22.54 -18.52
CA ILE A 349 -13.18 21.17 -18.69
C ILE A 349 -14.02 20.28 -17.78
N GLN A 350 -14.58 19.20 -18.31
CA GLN A 350 -15.26 18.17 -17.53
C GLN A 350 -14.43 16.90 -17.46
N CYS A 351 -14.39 16.29 -16.28
CA CYS A 351 -13.97 14.91 -16.10
C CYS A 351 -15.05 14.11 -15.38
N ARG A 352 -15.14 12.81 -15.71
CA ARG A 352 -16.02 11.86 -15.02
C ARG A 352 -15.19 11.01 -14.06
N VAL A 353 -15.46 11.15 -12.76
CA VAL A 353 -14.88 10.27 -11.76
C VAL A 353 -15.71 9.00 -11.70
N THR A 354 -15.09 7.86 -12.02
CA THR A 354 -15.72 6.53 -12.07
C THR A 354 -15.06 5.56 -11.10
N THR A 355 -15.67 4.40 -10.87
CA THR A 355 -15.05 3.28 -10.13
C THR A 355 -14.11 2.42 -10.96
N GLU A 356 -13.83 2.78 -12.21
CA GLU A 356 -12.94 2.03 -13.09
C GLU A 356 -11.50 2.08 -12.58
N ASP A 357 -10.88 0.92 -12.41
CA ASP A 357 -9.49 0.80 -11.99
C ASP A 357 -8.55 0.84 -13.20
N PRO A 358 -7.76 1.92 -13.42
CA PRO A 358 -6.88 2.01 -14.57
C PRO A 358 -5.73 1.00 -14.52
N GLU A 359 -5.37 0.48 -13.33
CA GLU A 359 -4.34 -0.56 -13.16
C GLU A 359 -4.90 -1.95 -13.55
N ASN A 360 -6.22 -2.11 -13.56
CA ASN A 360 -6.92 -3.34 -13.93
C ASN A 360 -7.78 -3.15 -15.20
N ASN A 361 -7.19 -2.55 -16.24
CA ASN A 361 -7.79 -2.36 -17.57
C ASN A 361 -9.15 -1.61 -17.56
N PHE A 362 -9.36 -0.74 -16.57
CA PHE A 362 -10.60 0.03 -16.35
C PHE A 362 -11.81 -0.85 -16.03
N THR A 363 -11.57 -2.02 -15.42
CA THR A 363 -12.65 -2.81 -14.84
C THR A 363 -13.29 -1.99 -13.71
N PRO A 364 -14.62 -1.78 -13.69
CA PRO A 364 -15.26 -1.07 -12.60
C PRO A 364 -15.18 -1.85 -11.31
N ASP A 365 -14.75 -1.16 -10.25
CA ASP A 365 -14.78 -1.67 -8.89
C ASP A 365 -16.17 -1.46 -8.26
N TYR A 366 -16.52 -2.34 -7.33
CA TYR A 366 -17.80 -2.37 -6.65
C TYR A 366 -17.60 -2.60 -5.17
N GLY A 367 -18.47 -2.02 -4.35
CA GLY A 367 -18.31 -2.14 -2.91
C GLY A 367 -19.00 -0.99 -2.18
N THR A 368 -18.68 -0.87 -0.90
CA THR A 368 -19.26 0.19 -0.07
C THR A 368 -18.31 1.37 -0.04
N VAL A 369 -18.81 2.55 -0.38
CA VAL A 369 -18.04 3.79 -0.23
C VAL A 369 -17.93 4.14 1.25
N ILE A 370 -16.82 3.81 1.89
CA ILE A 370 -16.63 4.04 3.34
C ILE A 370 -16.29 5.49 3.68
N ALA A 371 -15.76 6.25 2.73
CA ALA A 371 -15.58 7.69 2.86
C ALA A 371 -15.73 8.38 1.51
N TYR A 372 -16.49 9.47 1.51
CA TYR A 372 -16.67 10.36 0.37
C TYR A 372 -16.53 11.80 0.86
N ARG A 373 -15.50 12.51 0.40
CA ARG A 373 -15.35 13.95 0.56
C ARG A 373 -15.19 14.57 -0.82
N ASN A 374 -16.13 15.43 -1.16
CA ASN A 374 -16.06 16.23 -2.38
C ASN A 374 -15.08 17.39 -2.22
N ALA A 375 -14.69 17.98 -3.35
CA ALA A 375 -13.81 19.14 -3.42
C ALA A 375 -14.49 20.25 -4.22
N GLY A 376 -14.81 21.35 -3.56
CA GLY A 376 -15.44 22.53 -4.17
C GLY A 376 -14.44 23.66 -4.43
N GLY A 377 -14.93 24.90 -4.49
CA GLY A 377 -14.15 26.13 -4.67
C GLY A 377 -14.59 26.94 -5.89
N PHE A 378 -14.03 28.14 -6.05
CA PHE A 378 -14.37 29.02 -7.17
C PHE A 378 -14.05 28.38 -8.53
N GLY A 379 -15.04 28.36 -9.43
CA GLY A 379 -14.92 27.79 -10.77
C GLY A 379 -14.96 26.27 -10.80
N ILE A 380 -15.52 25.62 -9.76
CA ILE A 380 -15.74 24.17 -9.72
C ILE A 380 -17.24 23.90 -9.57
N ARG A 381 -17.76 23.08 -10.49
CA ARG A 381 -19.12 22.55 -10.50
C ARG A 381 -19.07 21.04 -10.31
N LEU A 382 -20.00 20.53 -9.49
CA LEU A 382 -20.14 19.10 -9.21
C LEU A 382 -21.57 18.64 -9.51
N ASP A 383 -21.68 17.65 -10.39
CA ASP A 383 -22.92 16.94 -10.66
C ASP A 383 -22.75 15.49 -10.20
N GLU A 384 -23.21 15.21 -8.97
CA GLU A 384 -23.04 13.93 -8.30
C GLU A 384 -24.05 12.89 -8.80
N GLY A 385 -23.57 11.67 -9.02
CA GLY A 385 -24.42 10.50 -9.15
C GLY A 385 -24.84 9.99 -7.77
N SER A 386 -24.73 8.68 -7.56
CA SER A 386 -25.05 8.05 -6.28
C SER A 386 -23.79 7.79 -5.47
N ALA A 387 -23.12 8.85 -5.04
CA ALA A 387 -21.85 8.80 -4.30
C ALA A 387 -21.97 9.50 -2.94
N TYR A 388 -22.07 8.73 -1.85
CA TYR A 388 -22.07 9.23 -0.48
C TYR A 388 -21.52 8.16 0.47
N SER A 389 -21.10 8.56 1.67
CA SER A 389 -20.57 7.61 2.66
C SER A 389 -21.63 6.59 3.06
N GLY A 390 -21.34 5.30 2.89
CA GLY A 390 -22.22 4.17 3.18
C GLY A 390 -22.96 3.60 1.98
N VAL A 391 -22.94 4.25 0.81
CA VAL A 391 -23.60 3.71 -0.38
C VAL A 391 -22.86 2.48 -0.92
N LYS A 392 -23.61 1.47 -1.35
CA LYS A 392 -23.07 0.31 -2.06
C LYS A 392 -23.17 0.54 -3.56
N ILE A 393 -22.03 0.56 -4.24
CA ILE A 393 -21.97 0.65 -5.71
C ILE A 393 -22.34 -0.71 -6.30
N SER A 394 -23.30 -0.69 -7.23
CA SER A 394 -23.88 -1.87 -7.86
C SER A 394 -23.18 -2.21 -9.18
N PRO A 395 -23.04 -3.50 -9.55
CA PRO A 395 -22.46 -3.92 -10.83
C PRO A 395 -23.39 -3.80 -12.03
N PHE A 396 -24.65 -3.41 -11.85
CA PHE A 396 -25.65 -3.40 -12.91
C PHE A 396 -25.72 -2.08 -13.69
N PHE A 397 -25.14 -1.00 -13.17
CA PHE A 397 -25.22 0.34 -13.75
C PHE A 397 -23.85 0.85 -14.22
N ASP A 398 -23.83 2.07 -14.75
CA ASP A 398 -22.58 2.74 -15.07
C ASP A 398 -21.76 3.03 -13.80
N SER A 399 -20.44 3.10 -13.96
CA SER A 399 -19.47 3.25 -12.88
C SER A 399 -19.30 4.69 -12.39
N MET A 400 -20.14 5.62 -12.85
CA MET A 400 -19.98 7.05 -12.59
C MET A 400 -20.35 7.42 -11.14
N LEU A 401 -19.42 8.10 -10.46
CA LEU A 401 -19.62 8.63 -9.10
C LEU A 401 -20.02 10.11 -9.14
N VAL A 402 -19.25 10.92 -9.86
CA VAL A 402 -19.45 12.38 -9.93
C VAL A 402 -18.82 12.95 -11.21
N LYS A 403 -19.51 13.91 -11.83
CA LYS A 403 -18.93 14.77 -12.86
C LYS A 403 -18.31 16.00 -12.20
N VAL A 404 -17.09 16.30 -12.58
CA VAL A 404 -16.34 17.45 -12.08
C VAL A 404 -16.05 18.36 -13.24
N THR A 405 -16.68 19.54 -13.23
CA THR A 405 -16.47 20.56 -14.26
C THR A 405 -15.71 21.73 -13.64
N ALA A 406 -14.62 22.14 -14.29
CA ALA A 406 -13.81 23.27 -13.86
C ALA A 406 -13.79 24.33 -14.96
N SER A 407 -14.09 25.58 -14.60
CA SER A 407 -14.04 26.74 -15.49
C SER A 407 -12.87 27.65 -15.15
N GLY A 408 -12.36 28.38 -16.14
CA GLY A 408 -11.22 29.30 -15.99
C GLY A 408 -11.03 30.19 -17.21
N ARG A 409 -10.28 31.30 -17.05
CA ARG A 409 -10.05 32.27 -18.15
C ARG A 409 -9.17 31.71 -19.28
N THR A 410 -8.38 30.67 -18.99
CA THR A 410 -7.52 29.97 -19.94
C THR A 410 -7.69 28.47 -19.72
N LEU A 411 -7.43 27.67 -20.76
CA LEU A 411 -7.42 26.21 -20.66
C LEU A 411 -6.52 25.72 -19.52
N SER A 412 -5.32 26.30 -19.41
CA SER A 412 -4.37 25.96 -18.35
C SER A 412 -4.89 26.31 -16.94
N GLY A 413 -5.62 27.42 -16.80
CA GLY A 413 -6.24 27.81 -15.54
C GLY A 413 -7.37 26.86 -15.13
N ALA A 414 -8.23 26.47 -16.07
CA ALA A 414 -9.28 25.47 -15.85
C ALA A 414 -8.67 24.11 -15.47
N ALA A 415 -7.64 23.66 -16.20
CA ALA A 415 -6.92 22.41 -15.91
C ALA A 415 -6.24 22.44 -14.54
N GLY A 416 -5.64 23.56 -14.15
CA GLY A 416 -5.03 23.73 -12.83
C GLY A 416 -6.04 23.64 -11.69
N ARG A 417 -7.22 24.26 -11.85
CA ARG A 417 -8.32 24.15 -10.88
C ARG A 417 -8.82 22.71 -10.78
N LEU A 418 -9.04 22.05 -11.91
CA LEU A 418 -9.49 20.66 -11.98
C LEU A 418 -8.47 19.71 -11.34
N HIS A 419 -7.18 19.88 -11.61
CA HIS A 419 -6.12 19.10 -11.00
C HIS A 419 -6.12 19.21 -9.48
N ARG A 420 -6.26 20.43 -8.95
CA ARG A 420 -6.42 20.64 -7.51
C ARG A 420 -7.68 19.96 -6.97
N THR A 421 -8.81 20.03 -7.68
CA THR A 421 -10.06 19.36 -7.28
C THR A 421 -9.88 17.86 -7.16
N LEU A 422 -9.34 17.23 -8.20
CA LEU A 422 -9.08 15.79 -8.24
C LEU A 422 -8.13 15.34 -7.12
N LYS A 423 -7.10 16.14 -6.82
CA LYS A 423 -6.19 15.90 -5.68
C LYS A 423 -6.82 16.05 -4.31
N GLU A 424 -7.90 16.84 -4.18
CA GLU A 424 -8.61 17.04 -2.92
C GLU A 424 -9.68 15.99 -2.64
N PHE A 425 -10.27 15.39 -3.69
CA PHE A 425 -11.24 14.31 -3.55
C PHE A 425 -10.70 13.18 -2.66
N ARG A 426 -11.53 12.72 -1.73
CA ARG A 426 -11.23 11.53 -0.91
C ARG A 426 -12.38 10.55 -1.04
N ILE A 427 -12.20 9.59 -1.93
CA ILE A 427 -13.08 8.44 -2.12
C ILE A 427 -12.33 7.20 -1.59
N ARG A 428 -13.00 6.40 -0.76
CA ARG A 428 -12.46 5.19 -0.14
C ARG A 428 -13.50 4.08 -0.15
N GLY A 429 -13.04 2.85 -0.18
CA GLY A 429 -13.87 1.64 -0.21
C GLY A 429 -14.11 1.10 -1.63
N VAL A 430 -13.84 1.92 -2.64
CA VAL A 430 -13.75 1.53 -4.06
C VAL A 430 -12.56 2.24 -4.72
N LYS A 431 -11.99 1.63 -5.75
CA LYS A 431 -11.01 2.22 -6.67
C LYS A 431 -11.67 3.30 -7.52
N THR A 432 -10.84 4.18 -8.10
CA THR A 432 -11.31 5.27 -8.95
C THR A 432 -10.32 5.62 -10.05
N ASN A 433 -10.82 6.17 -11.16
CA ASN A 433 -10.00 6.63 -12.29
C ASN A 433 -9.28 7.99 -12.05
N ILE A 434 -9.38 8.60 -10.86
CA ILE A 434 -8.88 9.96 -10.55
C ILE A 434 -7.41 10.18 -10.96
N ARG A 435 -6.53 9.21 -10.68
CA ARG A 435 -5.09 9.35 -10.97
C ARG A 435 -4.78 9.36 -12.47
N PHE A 436 -5.52 8.56 -13.23
CA PHE A 436 -5.45 8.60 -14.68
C PHE A 436 -5.90 9.97 -15.22
N LEU A 437 -7.01 10.51 -14.69
CA LEU A 437 -7.48 11.85 -15.05
C LEU A 437 -6.46 12.94 -14.70
N GLU A 438 -5.81 12.86 -13.53
CA GLU A 438 -4.73 13.77 -13.14
C GLU A 438 -3.58 13.76 -14.17
N ASN A 439 -3.15 12.57 -14.62
CA ASN A 439 -2.12 12.43 -15.64
C ASN A 439 -2.55 13.06 -16.98
N VAL A 440 -3.78 12.79 -17.42
CA VAL A 440 -4.35 13.34 -18.66
C VAL A 440 -4.34 14.87 -18.66
N ILE A 441 -4.89 15.52 -17.62
CA ILE A 441 -5.06 16.99 -17.62
C ILE A 441 -3.76 17.75 -17.33
N THR A 442 -2.76 17.08 -16.76
CA THR A 442 -1.43 17.67 -16.51
C THR A 442 -0.47 17.48 -17.69
N HIS A 443 -0.79 16.57 -18.61
CA HIS A 443 0.03 16.30 -19.79
C HIS A 443 0.15 17.54 -20.71
N ASP A 444 1.35 17.77 -21.25
CA ASP A 444 1.65 18.95 -22.06
C ASP A 444 0.77 19.05 -23.31
N THR A 445 0.54 17.93 -24.01
CA THR A 445 -0.35 17.90 -25.19
C THR A 445 -1.75 18.39 -24.87
N PHE A 446 -2.30 17.99 -23.70
CA PHE A 446 -3.61 18.44 -23.24
C PHE A 446 -3.60 19.93 -22.91
N ARG A 447 -2.64 20.38 -22.10
CA ARG A 447 -2.53 21.79 -21.68
C ARG A 447 -2.30 22.75 -22.83
N LYS A 448 -1.67 22.28 -23.90
CA LYS A 448 -1.48 23.03 -25.15
C LYS A 448 -2.70 22.98 -26.07
N GLY A 449 -3.70 22.13 -25.82
CA GLY A 449 -4.91 22.02 -26.64
C GLY A 449 -4.77 21.14 -27.88
N ASN A 450 -3.74 20.30 -27.96
CA ASN A 450 -3.36 19.55 -29.16
C ASN A 450 -3.79 18.07 -29.12
N CYS A 451 -4.72 17.71 -28.24
CA CYS A 451 -5.23 16.33 -28.18
C CYS A 451 -6.03 15.99 -29.44
N THR A 452 -5.85 14.75 -29.89
CA THR A 452 -6.61 14.08 -30.94
C THR A 452 -7.27 12.83 -30.34
N VAL A 453 -8.17 12.17 -31.08
CA VAL A 453 -8.83 10.92 -30.65
C VAL A 453 -7.82 9.82 -30.26
N SER A 454 -6.64 9.81 -30.88
CA SER A 454 -5.55 8.87 -30.60
C SER A 454 -4.67 9.23 -29.39
N PHE A 455 -4.94 10.34 -28.70
CA PHE A 455 -4.08 10.87 -27.63
C PHE A 455 -3.80 9.84 -26.52
N ILE A 456 -4.82 9.26 -25.90
CA ILE A 456 -4.61 8.33 -24.78
C ILE A 456 -3.83 7.08 -25.23
N ASP A 457 -4.15 6.53 -26.40
CA ASP A 457 -3.51 5.33 -26.94
C ASP A 457 -2.02 5.54 -27.29
N LYS A 458 -1.63 6.77 -27.65
CA LYS A 458 -0.24 7.13 -27.99
C LYS A 458 0.65 7.48 -26.79
N HIS A 459 0.07 7.62 -25.61
CA HIS A 459 0.77 8.10 -24.42
C HIS A 459 0.69 7.06 -23.28
N PRO A 460 1.41 5.91 -23.38
CA PRO A 460 1.37 4.84 -22.38
C PRO A 460 1.84 5.28 -20.99
N GLU A 461 2.61 6.37 -20.89
CA GLU A 461 3.00 7.00 -19.64
C GLU A 461 1.80 7.49 -18.80
N LEU A 462 0.63 7.74 -19.41
CA LEU A 462 -0.59 8.13 -18.69
C LEU A 462 -1.07 7.04 -17.72
N PHE A 463 -0.70 5.78 -17.96
CA PHE A 463 -1.04 4.63 -17.12
C PHE A 463 0.01 4.36 -16.03
N LYS A 464 1.11 5.13 -15.97
CA LYS A 464 2.07 5.07 -14.86
C LYS A 464 1.51 5.84 -13.67
N LEU A 465 0.69 5.18 -12.86
CA LEU A 465 0.03 5.82 -11.72
C LEU A 465 0.97 5.89 -10.51
N SER A 466 0.94 7.02 -9.80
CA SER A 466 1.61 7.12 -8.51
C SER A 466 0.82 6.37 -7.43
N PRO A 467 1.47 5.55 -6.58
CA PRO A 467 0.78 4.77 -5.56
C PRO A 467 0.08 5.67 -4.53
N ILE A 468 -1.17 5.34 -4.19
CA ILE A 468 -1.95 6.07 -3.19
C ILE A 468 -1.39 5.77 -1.79
N ARG A 469 -0.92 6.81 -1.11
CA ARG A 469 -0.51 6.69 0.30
C ARG A 469 -1.74 6.70 1.20
N ASP A 470 -2.21 5.53 1.64
CA ASP A 470 -3.35 5.40 2.55
C ASP A 470 -2.95 5.19 4.02
N ARG A 471 -1.96 5.96 4.49
CA ARG A 471 -1.32 5.75 5.80
C ARG A 471 -2.31 5.80 6.96
N ALA A 472 -3.24 6.75 6.98
CA ALA A 472 -4.19 6.90 8.07
C ALA A 472 -5.15 5.70 8.20
N THR A 473 -5.73 5.23 7.08
CA THR A 473 -6.61 4.05 7.10
C THR A 473 -5.86 2.82 7.58
N LYS A 474 -4.64 2.59 7.09
CA LYS A 474 -3.82 1.45 7.52
C LYS A 474 -3.46 1.50 9.01
N THR A 475 -3.15 2.69 9.54
CA THR A 475 -2.99 2.91 11.00
C THR A 475 -4.26 2.56 11.77
N LEU A 476 -5.45 2.97 11.28
CA LEU A 476 -6.72 2.62 11.92
C LEU A 476 -7.00 1.10 11.85
N MET A 477 -6.62 0.42 10.76
CA MET A 477 -6.71 -1.04 10.65
C MET A 477 -5.87 -1.75 11.70
N TYR A 478 -4.63 -1.30 11.92
CA TYR A 478 -3.77 -1.86 12.97
C TYR A 478 -4.36 -1.63 14.36
N LEU A 479 -4.79 -0.39 14.66
CA LEU A 479 -5.42 -0.07 15.94
C LEU A 479 -6.70 -0.88 16.16
N ALA A 480 -7.51 -1.10 15.11
CA ALA A 480 -8.69 -1.95 15.16
C ALA A 480 -8.32 -3.41 15.48
N ASP A 481 -7.32 -3.98 14.79
CA ASP A 481 -6.88 -5.37 15.01
C ASP A 481 -6.36 -5.57 16.43
N VAL A 482 -5.46 -4.71 16.92
CA VAL A 482 -4.94 -4.84 18.29
C VAL A 482 -6.03 -4.60 19.33
N THR A 483 -6.96 -3.67 19.09
CA THR A 483 -8.06 -3.41 20.04
C THR A 483 -9.04 -4.59 20.13
N VAL A 484 -9.32 -5.27 19.01
CA VAL A 484 -10.28 -6.38 18.96
C VAL A 484 -9.63 -7.72 19.33
N ASN A 485 -8.44 -8.00 18.79
CA ASN A 485 -7.79 -9.31 18.86
C ASN A 485 -6.60 -9.36 19.82
N GLY A 486 -6.18 -8.23 20.40
CA GLY A 486 -4.95 -8.13 21.18
C GLY A 486 -3.69 -8.15 20.30
N HIS A 487 -2.54 -7.91 20.93
CA HIS A 487 -1.24 -8.05 20.28
C HIS A 487 -0.69 -9.47 20.51
N VAL A 488 -0.15 -10.12 19.46
CA VAL A 488 0.30 -11.52 19.52
C VAL A 488 1.35 -11.78 20.61
N ASP A 489 2.26 -10.82 20.82
CA ASP A 489 3.31 -10.93 21.84
C ASP A 489 2.84 -10.60 23.27
N VAL A 490 1.61 -10.09 23.46
CA VAL A 490 1.06 -9.77 24.79
C VAL A 490 0.07 -10.86 25.17
N LYS A 491 0.55 -11.91 25.84
CA LYS A 491 -0.27 -13.07 26.24
C LYS A 491 -1.37 -12.71 27.22
N GLU A 492 -1.03 -11.94 28.25
CA GLU A 492 -1.97 -11.50 29.30
C GLU A 492 -1.95 -9.98 29.39
N LYS A 493 -3.08 -9.36 29.02
CA LYS A 493 -3.27 -7.92 29.11
C LYS A 493 -3.86 -7.57 30.48
N ASN A 494 -3.19 -6.69 31.22
CA ASN A 494 -3.75 -6.06 32.40
C ASN A 494 -4.58 -4.81 32.00
N ASP A 495 -5.88 -4.98 31.83
CA ASP A 495 -6.80 -3.89 31.47
C ASP A 495 -6.87 -2.76 32.52
N GLY A 496 -6.52 -3.04 33.77
CA GLY A 496 -6.47 -2.07 34.85
C GLY A 496 -5.20 -1.22 34.90
N LYS A 497 -4.17 -1.55 34.10
CA LYS A 497 -2.89 -0.85 34.15
C LYS A 497 -3.00 0.57 33.58
N LYS A 498 -2.63 1.54 34.41
CA LYS A 498 -2.46 2.94 34.01
C LYS A 498 -0.97 3.22 33.90
N PHE A 499 -0.53 3.63 32.71
CA PHE A 499 0.86 4.00 32.50
C PHE A 499 1.09 5.46 32.88
N ARG A 500 2.26 5.74 33.46
CA ARG A 500 2.73 7.12 33.66
C ARG A 500 3.00 7.79 32.31
N VAL A 501 2.94 9.13 32.29
CA VAL A 501 3.27 9.93 31.10
C VAL A 501 4.75 10.31 31.21
N PRO A 502 5.64 9.79 30.34
CA PRO A 502 7.06 10.07 30.41
C PRO A 502 7.35 11.55 30.18
N HIS A 503 8.12 12.15 31.07
CA HIS A 503 8.60 13.51 30.92
C HIS A 503 9.89 13.54 30.09
N ILE A 504 9.85 14.14 28.90
CA ILE A 504 11.04 14.31 28.05
C ILE A 504 11.92 15.41 28.65
N PRO A 505 13.20 15.13 29.03
CA PRO A 505 14.10 16.15 29.54
C PRO A 505 14.36 17.27 28.53
N TYR A 506 14.44 18.50 29.03
CA TYR A 506 14.66 19.68 28.19
C TYR A 506 16.09 19.74 27.63
N PHE A 507 16.20 20.26 26.41
CA PHE A 507 17.43 20.77 25.81
C PHE A 507 17.07 21.93 24.87
N ASP A 508 18.04 22.79 24.56
CA ASP A 508 17.84 23.86 23.57
C ASP A 508 18.18 23.33 22.16
N PRO A 509 17.18 23.14 21.26
CA PRO A 509 17.42 22.64 19.91
C PRO A 509 18.13 23.67 19.01
N LEU A 510 18.09 24.96 19.36
CA LEU A 510 18.72 26.04 18.59
C LEU A 510 20.17 26.29 19.01
N ALA A 511 20.59 25.80 20.18
CA ALA A 511 21.97 25.85 20.60
C ALA A 511 22.87 25.06 19.63
N PRO A 512 24.13 25.48 19.42
CA PRO A 512 25.11 24.68 18.69
C PRO A 512 25.27 23.30 19.31
N VAL A 513 25.39 22.27 18.46
CA VAL A 513 25.65 20.91 18.95
C VAL A 513 27.04 20.87 19.61
N PRO A 514 27.16 20.43 20.88
CA PRO A 514 28.46 20.30 21.53
C PRO A 514 29.31 19.23 20.84
N LYS A 515 30.62 19.49 20.68
CA LYS A 515 31.54 18.50 20.14
C LYS A 515 31.61 17.27 21.04
N GLY A 516 31.55 16.09 20.44
CA GLY A 516 31.66 14.80 21.13
C GLY A 516 32.72 13.89 20.53
N SER A 517 32.62 12.60 20.86
CA SER A 517 33.58 11.57 20.44
C SER A 517 33.61 11.35 18.93
N ARG A 518 32.50 11.58 18.21
CA ARG A 518 32.46 11.42 16.75
C ARG A 518 33.18 12.55 16.03
N ASP A 519 33.01 13.79 16.50
CA ASP A 519 33.76 14.94 15.96
C ASP A 519 35.26 14.68 16.08
N ARG A 520 35.70 14.15 17.24
CA ARG A 520 37.10 13.77 17.48
C ARG A 520 37.58 12.68 16.52
N LEU A 521 36.77 11.64 16.27
CA LEU A 521 37.11 10.60 15.28
C LEU A 521 37.28 11.19 13.88
N GLN A 522 36.38 12.09 13.47
CA GLN A 522 36.44 12.74 12.16
C GLN A 522 37.66 13.66 12.01
N GLU A 523 38.01 14.39 13.07
CA GLU A 523 39.17 15.29 13.10
C GLU A 523 40.51 14.53 13.10
N MET A 524 40.61 13.45 13.88
CA MET A 524 41.87 12.72 14.08
C MET A 524 42.10 11.61 13.04
N GLY A 525 41.03 11.01 12.52
CA GLY A 525 41.08 9.72 11.84
C GLY A 525 41.32 8.55 12.80
N ARG A 526 41.03 7.34 12.34
CA ARG A 526 40.93 6.13 13.18
C ARG A 526 42.19 5.78 13.97
N GLU A 527 43.35 5.80 13.32
CA GLU A 527 44.60 5.36 13.95
C GLU A 527 45.03 6.31 15.07
N LYS A 528 44.98 7.63 14.79
CA LYS A 528 45.29 8.64 15.81
C LYS A 528 44.24 8.66 16.90
N PHE A 529 42.97 8.41 16.58
CA PHE A 529 41.90 8.28 17.56
C PHE A 529 42.12 7.10 18.51
N ALA A 530 42.49 5.92 17.98
CA ALA A 530 42.82 4.76 18.81
C ALA A 530 44.03 5.02 19.70
N GLN A 531 45.11 5.58 19.15
CA GLN A 531 46.30 5.93 19.93
C GLN A 531 46.00 6.99 21.00
N TRP A 532 45.16 7.98 20.67
CA TRP A 532 44.69 8.98 21.61
C TRP A 532 43.94 8.30 22.76
N LEU A 533 42.91 7.49 22.46
CA LEU A 533 42.13 6.78 23.48
C LEU A 533 43.01 5.89 24.36
N ARG A 534 44.00 5.21 23.79
CA ARG A 534 44.96 4.36 24.52
C ARG A 534 45.71 5.15 25.60
N ASN A 535 46.10 6.37 25.27
CA ASN A 535 46.96 7.24 26.08
C ASN A 535 46.18 8.15 27.03
N GLU A 536 44.86 8.22 26.92
CA GLU A 536 44.01 9.02 27.81
C GLU A 536 44.08 8.53 29.26
N LYS A 537 44.21 9.48 30.18
CA LYS A 537 44.09 9.19 31.62
C LYS A 537 42.64 8.89 32.02
N PRO A 538 41.62 9.67 31.62
CA PRO A 538 40.23 9.40 32.00
C PRO A 538 39.71 8.08 31.43
N VAL A 539 38.81 7.42 32.18
CA VAL A 539 37.97 6.35 31.66
C VAL A 539 36.71 6.95 31.02
N TYR A 540 36.29 6.36 29.91
CA TYR A 540 35.07 6.76 29.22
C TYR A 540 33.96 5.72 29.35
N PHE A 541 32.73 6.14 29.07
CA PHE A 541 31.54 5.29 29.13
C PHE A 541 30.92 5.09 27.75
N THR A 542 30.66 3.83 27.40
CA THR A 542 29.68 3.48 26.36
C THR A 542 28.33 3.29 27.02
N ASP A 543 27.28 3.94 26.52
CA ASP A 543 25.92 3.69 27.00
C ASP A 543 25.22 2.64 26.12
N THR A 544 24.71 1.59 26.77
CA THR A 544 24.08 0.42 26.14
C THR A 544 22.55 0.45 26.21
N THR A 545 21.97 1.53 26.73
CA THR A 545 20.52 1.69 26.96
C THR A 545 19.69 1.39 25.71
N TYR A 546 20.18 1.76 24.51
CA TYR A 546 19.44 1.62 23.25
C TYR A 546 19.65 0.26 22.55
N ARG A 547 20.47 -0.63 23.11
CA ARG A 547 20.74 -1.97 22.56
C ARG A 547 20.76 -3.05 23.63
N ASP A 548 21.87 -3.21 24.37
CA ASP A 548 22.05 -4.39 25.24
C ASP A 548 21.16 -4.38 26.48
N ALA A 549 20.89 -3.20 27.03
CA ALA A 549 20.13 -3.06 28.25
C ALA A 549 18.70 -3.61 28.09
N HIS A 550 17.98 -3.13 27.08
CA HIS A 550 16.63 -3.62 26.80
C HIS A 550 16.62 -5.00 26.14
N GLN A 551 17.70 -5.40 25.45
CA GLN A 551 17.87 -6.79 25.02
C GLN A 551 17.92 -7.74 26.22
N SER A 552 18.56 -7.32 27.31
CA SER A 552 18.73 -8.12 28.53
C SER A 552 17.50 -8.08 29.43
N LEU A 553 16.84 -6.92 29.58
CA LEU A 553 15.74 -6.74 30.53
C LEU A 553 14.35 -6.91 29.92
N LEU A 554 14.18 -6.54 28.65
CA LEU A 554 12.86 -6.32 28.02
C LEU A 554 12.71 -7.09 26.71
N ALA A 555 13.41 -8.22 26.56
CA ALA A 555 13.42 -9.05 25.37
C ALA A 555 13.63 -8.26 24.06
N THR A 556 14.44 -7.19 24.09
CA THR A 556 14.75 -6.32 22.94
C THR A 556 13.53 -5.54 22.40
N ARG A 557 12.46 -5.37 23.18
CA ARG A 557 11.19 -4.80 22.69
C ARG A 557 11.14 -3.27 22.65
N VAL A 558 12.18 -2.56 23.13
CA VAL A 558 12.16 -1.08 23.11
C VAL A 558 12.11 -0.55 21.67
N ARG A 559 11.14 0.35 21.44
CA ARG A 559 10.71 0.80 20.11
C ARG A 559 11.45 2.07 19.70
N THR A 560 11.55 2.27 18.38
CA THR A 560 12.23 3.43 17.79
C THR A 560 11.67 4.74 18.31
N LYS A 561 10.35 4.81 18.48
CA LYS A 561 9.64 6.02 18.96
C LYS A 561 10.10 6.47 20.34
N ASP A 562 10.23 5.54 21.28
CA ASP A 562 10.59 5.87 22.67
C ASP A 562 12.07 6.21 22.81
N ILE A 563 12.92 5.62 21.97
CA ILE A 563 14.35 5.98 21.88
C ILE A 563 14.51 7.39 21.30
N LEU A 564 13.87 7.68 20.16
CA LEU A 564 14.04 8.95 19.45
C LEU A 564 13.48 10.15 20.21
N ALA A 565 12.51 9.95 21.11
CA ALA A 565 11.97 11.02 21.93
C ALA A 565 13.03 11.70 22.83
N VAL A 566 14.12 11.00 23.15
CA VAL A 566 15.19 11.50 24.02
C VAL A 566 16.58 11.50 23.39
N ALA A 567 16.77 10.86 22.24
CA ALA A 567 18.08 10.68 21.60
C ALA A 567 18.86 11.99 21.39
N GLU A 568 18.25 13.01 20.78
CA GLU A 568 18.93 14.28 20.50
C GLU A 568 19.31 15.03 21.77
N GLY A 569 18.36 15.17 22.69
CA GLY A 569 18.62 15.79 23.99
C GLY A 569 19.72 15.06 24.75
N TYR A 570 19.72 13.73 24.73
CA TYR A 570 20.71 12.92 25.44
C TYR A 570 22.12 13.16 24.91
N ALA A 571 22.29 13.15 23.58
CA ALA A 571 23.57 13.38 22.92
C ALA A 571 24.12 14.80 23.16
N ARG A 572 23.23 15.81 23.23
CA ARG A 572 23.61 17.21 23.49
C ARG A 572 23.90 17.47 24.97
N ASN A 573 23.14 16.88 25.89
CA ASN A 573 23.29 17.12 27.32
C ASN A 573 24.42 16.28 27.95
N ASN A 574 24.82 15.17 27.31
CA ASN A 574 25.88 14.27 27.78
C ASN A 574 26.96 13.99 26.71
N PRO A 575 27.61 15.03 26.14
CA PRO A 575 28.58 14.87 25.05
C PRO A 575 29.87 14.12 25.45
N GLN A 576 30.06 13.86 26.75
CA GLN A 576 31.19 13.09 27.30
C GLN A 576 31.03 11.56 27.15
N ILE A 577 29.84 11.08 26.77
CA ILE A 577 29.62 9.68 26.44
C ILE A 577 30.50 9.31 25.24
N PHE A 578 31.28 8.24 25.36
CA PHE A 578 32.19 7.81 24.30
C PHE A 578 31.45 7.24 23.11
N SER A 579 30.53 6.32 23.33
CA SER A 579 29.66 5.82 22.28
C SER A 579 28.29 5.46 22.83
N MET A 580 27.29 5.49 21.95
CA MET A 580 25.98 4.91 22.20
C MET A 580 25.92 3.60 21.46
N GLU A 581 25.72 2.50 22.17
CA GLU A 581 25.43 1.22 21.53
C GLU A 581 23.94 1.18 21.18
N VAL A 582 23.65 1.20 19.88
CA VAL A 582 22.28 1.44 19.38
C VAL A 582 21.78 0.37 18.43
N TRP A 583 22.64 -0.56 18.00
CA TRP A 583 22.36 -1.43 16.87
C TRP A 583 23.08 -2.79 16.93
N GLY A 584 22.66 -3.70 16.06
CA GLY A 584 23.19 -5.07 16.05
C GLY A 584 22.66 -5.90 17.22
N GLY A 585 23.30 -7.03 17.49
CA GLY A 585 22.73 -8.04 18.41
C GLY A 585 21.34 -8.49 17.92
N ALA A 586 20.38 -8.60 18.83
CA ALA A 586 19.02 -9.04 18.50
C ALA A 586 18.14 -7.93 17.88
N THR A 587 18.57 -6.66 17.95
CA THR A 587 17.73 -5.51 17.55
C THR A 587 17.29 -5.54 16.09
N PHE A 588 18.12 -6.08 15.20
CA PHE A 588 17.86 -6.11 13.76
C PHE A 588 16.68 -7.03 13.41
N ASP A 589 16.70 -8.28 13.88
CA ASP A 589 15.58 -9.23 13.70
C ASP A 589 14.35 -8.75 14.47
N VAL A 590 14.50 -8.41 15.75
CA VAL A 590 13.36 -8.07 16.63
C VAL A 590 12.60 -6.84 16.14
N ALA A 591 13.30 -5.83 15.60
CA ALA A 591 12.65 -4.67 15.00
C ALA A 591 11.67 -5.08 13.90
N MET A 592 12.07 -5.95 12.97
CA MET A 592 11.20 -6.38 11.87
C MET A 592 10.14 -7.38 12.33
N ARG A 593 10.55 -8.40 13.09
CA ARG A 593 9.72 -9.56 13.46
C ARG A 593 8.60 -9.22 14.43
N PHE A 594 8.92 -8.47 15.47
CA PHE A 594 8.01 -8.26 16.61
C PHE A 594 7.51 -6.82 16.71
N LEU A 595 8.35 -5.85 16.34
CA LEU A 595 7.96 -4.43 16.40
C LEU A 595 7.39 -3.92 15.07
N HIS A 596 7.61 -4.67 13.99
CA HIS A 596 7.26 -4.29 12.62
C HIS A 596 7.81 -2.90 12.23
N GLU A 597 9.06 -2.66 12.60
CA GLU A 597 9.82 -1.43 12.37
C GLU A 597 11.07 -1.74 11.53
N CYS A 598 11.50 -0.78 10.71
CA CYS A 598 12.72 -0.92 9.92
C CYS A 598 13.96 -0.62 10.78
N PRO A 599 14.89 -1.57 10.99
CA PRO A 599 16.09 -1.32 11.78
C PRO A 599 16.97 -0.25 11.11
N TRP A 600 17.05 -0.21 9.78
CA TRP A 600 17.86 0.78 9.05
C TRP A 600 17.35 2.20 9.26
N ARG A 601 16.03 2.38 9.22
CA ARG A 601 15.40 3.68 9.50
C ARG A 601 15.67 4.13 10.93
N ARG A 602 15.60 3.21 11.91
CA ARG A 602 15.99 3.49 13.30
C ARG A 602 17.43 4.02 13.37
N LEU A 603 18.39 3.38 12.69
CA LEU A 603 19.78 3.83 12.65
C LEU A 603 19.93 5.22 12.03
N GLN A 604 19.31 5.46 10.86
CA GLN A 604 19.38 6.75 10.17
C GLN A 604 18.82 7.89 11.03
N GLN A 605 17.68 7.66 11.69
CA GLN A 605 17.07 8.65 12.57
C GLN A 605 17.90 8.91 13.83
N LEU A 606 18.53 7.87 14.41
CA LEU A 606 19.45 8.04 15.53
C LEU A 606 20.71 8.79 15.12
N ARG A 607 21.23 8.54 13.91
CA ARG A 607 22.39 9.25 13.38
C ARG A 607 22.11 10.74 13.22
N GLU A 608 20.94 11.09 12.69
CA GLU A 608 20.47 12.47 12.56
C GLU A 608 20.28 13.12 13.94
N ALA A 609 19.68 12.41 14.89
CA ALA A 609 19.43 12.93 16.24
C ALA A 609 20.70 13.09 17.08
N MET A 610 21.69 12.22 16.92
CA MET A 610 22.88 12.16 17.80
C MET A 610 24.19 12.49 17.07
N PRO A 611 24.32 13.58 16.30
CA PRO A 611 25.38 13.74 15.30
C PRO A 611 26.81 13.82 15.86
N ASN A 612 26.98 14.10 17.15
CA ASN A 612 28.25 14.35 17.85
C ASN A 612 28.81 13.13 18.61
N VAL A 613 28.00 12.08 18.86
CA VAL A 613 28.41 10.88 19.61
C VAL A 613 28.66 9.71 18.65
N LEU A 614 29.66 8.88 18.95
CA LEU A 614 29.90 7.64 18.18
C LEU A 614 28.71 6.68 18.33
N LEU A 615 28.20 6.16 17.22
CA LEU A 615 27.20 5.08 17.25
C LEU A 615 27.91 3.74 17.10
N GLN A 616 27.66 2.85 18.05
CA GLN A 616 28.25 1.53 18.14
C GLN A 616 27.21 0.45 17.83
N MET A 617 27.65 -0.61 17.15
CA MET A 617 26.88 -1.84 16.99
C MET A 617 27.65 -3.08 17.44
N LEU A 618 26.90 -4.11 17.87
CA LEU A 618 27.43 -5.46 18.06
C LEU A 618 27.29 -6.27 16.75
N PHE A 619 28.40 -6.79 16.24
CA PHE A 619 28.48 -7.47 14.95
C PHE A 619 29.16 -8.82 15.07
N ARG A 620 28.58 -9.90 14.52
CA ARG A 620 29.21 -11.22 14.53
C ARG A 620 30.07 -11.40 13.28
N GLY A 621 31.32 -11.82 13.44
CA GLY A 621 32.33 -11.88 12.38
C GLY A 621 31.84 -12.50 11.06
N SER A 622 31.40 -13.75 11.09
CA SER A 622 30.98 -14.53 9.91
C SER A 622 29.48 -14.51 9.63
N ASN A 623 28.67 -13.99 10.55
CA ASN A 623 27.20 -14.01 10.47
C ASN A 623 26.57 -12.61 10.47
N ALA A 624 27.35 -11.53 10.53
CA ALA A 624 26.84 -10.17 10.66
C ALA A 624 25.83 -10.01 11.81
N VAL A 625 24.54 -9.89 11.47
CA VAL A 625 23.40 -9.79 12.41
C VAL A 625 22.52 -11.04 12.43
N GLY A 626 22.82 -12.04 11.59
CA GLY A 626 22.02 -13.24 11.40
C GLY A 626 22.42 -14.46 12.25
N TYR A 627 21.85 -15.61 11.87
CA TYR A 627 22.03 -16.90 12.59
C TYR A 627 22.86 -17.94 11.84
N SER A 628 23.15 -17.74 10.55
CA SER A 628 23.95 -18.62 9.70
C SER A 628 25.14 -17.86 9.10
N ALA A 629 26.11 -18.58 8.56
CA ALA A 629 27.22 -17.98 7.82
C ALA A 629 26.72 -17.35 6.51
N TYR A 630 27.40 -16.29 6.04
CA TYR A 630 27.07 -15.58 4.81
C TYR A 630 28.29 -15.41 3.90
N PRO A 631 28.12 -15.30 2.58
CA PRO A 631 29.22 -14.97 1.67
C PRO A 631 29.95 -13.70 2.09
N GLU A 632 31.28 -13.69 1.96
CA GLU A 632 32.10 -12.57 2.43
C GLU A 632 31.74 -11.23 1.77
N ASN A 633 31.38 -11.24 0.47
CA ASN A 633 30.98 -10.03 -0.23
C ASN A 633 29.66 -9.43 0.30
N LEU A 634 28.73 -10.26 0.79
CA LEU A 634 27.51 -9.81 1.45
C LEU A 634 27.81 -9.18 2.81
N ILE A 635 28.73 -9.76 3.59
CA ILE A 635 29.19 -9.21 4.87
C ILE A 635 29.87 -7.86 4.66
N ALA A 636 30.76 -7.76 3.67
CA ALA A 636 31.43 -6.51 3.30
C ALA A 636 30.42 -5.42 2.91
N ARG A 637 29.43 -5.74 2.06
CA ARG A 637 28.37 -4.79 1.69
C ARG A 637 27.51 -4.37 2.87
N PHE A 638 27.19 -5.28 3.78
CA PHE A 638 26.45 -4.92 4.99
C PHE A 638 27.24 -3.93 5.87
N ILE A 639 28.53 -4.18 6.08
CA ILE A 639 29.42 -3.29 6.86
C ILE A 639 29.50 -1.91 6.22
N GLU A 640 29.72 -1.84 4.90
CA GLU A 640 29.74 -0.59 4.15
C GLU A 640 28.44 0.20 4.34
N LYS A 641 27.29 -0.45 4.13
CA LYS A 641 25.98 0.21 4.31
C LYS A 641 25.69 0.58 5.76
N ALA A 642 26.09 -0.21 6.74
CA ALA A 642 25.97 0.15 8.15
C ALA A 642 26.80 1.39 8.50
N ALA A 643 28.04 1.49 7.98
CA ALA A 643 28.89 2.66 8.17
C ALA A 643 28.32 3.91 7.48
N GLU A 644 27.92 3.79 6.21
CA GLU A 644 27.29 4.89 5.44
C GLU A 644 26.04 5.46 6.14
N ASN A 645 25.26 4.60 6.81
CA ASN A 645 24.02 5.00 7.47
C ASN A 645 24.21 5.43 8.94
N GLY A 646 25.43 5.32 9.49
CA GLY A 646 25.78 6.03 10.72
C GLY A 646 26.57 5.26 11.78
N ILE A 647 26.88 3.98 11.59
CA ILE A 647 27.70 3.21 12.54
C ILE A 647 29.16 3.65 12.47
N ASP A 648 29.68 4.12 13.60
CA ASP A 648 31.08 4.55 13.72
C ASP A 648 31.96 3.48 14.41
N VAL A 649 31.38 2.59 15.21
CA VAL A 649 32.11 1.50 15.91
C VAL A 649 31.45 0.15 15.67
N PHE A 650 32.19 -0.77 15.06
CA PHE A 650 31.80 -2.18 14.91
C PHE A 650 32.48 -3.01 15.98
N ARG A 651 31.72 -3.43 17.00
CA ARG A 651 32.20 -4.43 17.97
C ARG A 651 32.06 -5.82 17.36
N ILE A 652 33.14 -6.33 16.80
CA ILE A 652 33.20 -7.59 16.07
C ILE A 652 33.57 -8.71 17.03
N PHE A 653 32.70 -9.72 17.16
CA PHE A 653 32.96 -10.90 18.00
C PHE A 653 32.67 -12.18 17.22
N ASP A 654 33.19 -13.30 17.70
CA ASP A 654 32.79 -14.64 17.30
C ASP A 654 32.24 -15.41 18.51
N SER A 655 31.24 -16.27 18.29
CA SER A 655 30.58 -16.98 19.39
C SER A 655 31.44 -18.06 20.06
N LEU A 656 32.55 -18.44 19.42
CA LEU A 656 33.51 -19.44 19.88
C LEU A 656 34.93 -18.86 20.00
N ASN A 657 35.08 -17.53 19.90
CA ASN A 657 36.34 -16.80 19.81
C ASN A 657 37.25 -17.24 18.64
N ASP A 658 36.68 -17.72 17.53
CA ASP A 658 37.44 -18.01 16.32
C ASP A 658 37.87 -16.72 15.61
N ILE A 659 39.15 -16.39 15.74
CA ILE A 659 39.74 -15.21 15.08
C ILE A 659 39.62 -15.30 13.56
N ASN A 660 39.71 -16.50 12.98
CA ASN A 660 39.66 -16.65 11.53
C ASN A 660 38.29 -16.25 10.96
N ALA A 661 37.22 -16.35 11.76
CA ALA A 661 35.88 -15.88 11.42
C ALA A 661 35.72 -14.36 11.60
N MET A 662 36.54 -13.73 12.45
CA MET A 662 36.50 -12.28 12.69
C MET A 662 37.38 -11.48 11.73
N THR A 663 38.53 -12.03 11.31
CA THR A 663 39.53 -11.32 10.50
C THR A 663 38.97 -10.66 9.24
N PRO A 664 38.11 -11.33 8.41
CA PRO A 664 37.53 -10.69 7.24
C PRO A 664 36.73 -9.43 7.58
N SER A 665 35.86 -9.50 8.59
CA SER A 665 35.05 -8.38 9.04
C SER A 665 35.87 -7.23 9.62
N ILE A 666 36.95 -7.53 10.35
CA ILE A 666 37.91 -6.51 10.81
C ILE A 666 38.53 -5.82 9.58
N GLY A 667 38.96 -6.60 8.59
CA GLY A 667 39.48 -6.11 7.33
C GLY A 667 38.48 -5.24 6.56
N PHE A 668 37.21 -5.64 6.44
CA PHE A 668 36.18 -4.86 5.73
C PHE A 668 35.90 -3.52 6.41
N VAL A 669 35.76 -3.49 7.74
CA VAL A 669 35.63 -2.21 8.46
C VAL A 669 36.86 -1.34 8.22
N ARG A 670 38.05 -1.92 8.32
CA ARG A 670 39.31 -1.19 8.17
C ARG A 670 39.53 -0.67 6.74
N ASN A 671 39.23 -1.46 5.72
CA ASN A 671 39.60 -1.15 4.34
C ASN A 671 38.47 -0.44 3.56
N ASN A 672 37.20 -0.67 3.91
CA ASN A 672 36.06 -0.21 3.12
C ASN A 672 35.28 0.92 3.79
N THR A 673 35.62 1.30 5.03
CA THR A 673 34.89 2.32 5.80
C THR A 673 35.83 3.28 6.53
N SER A 674 35.28 4.37 7.07
CA SER A 674 35.96 5.27 8.03
C SER A 674 35.68 4.92 9.50
N SER A 675 35.01 3.80 9.76
CA SER A 675 34.59 3.36 11.09
C SER A 675 35.67 2.55 11.82
N LEU A 676 35.53 2.43 13.14
CA LEU A 676 36.45 1.72 14.02
C LEU A 676 36.07 0.23 14.14
N ALA A 677 37.04 -0.65 13.90
CA ALA A 677 36.95 -2.07 14.21
C ALA A 677 37.36 -2.31 15.68
N GLN A 678 36.40 -2.68 16.53
CA GLN A 678 36.64 -3.10 17.91
C GLN A 678 36.52 -4.61 18.00
N ALA A 679 37.65 -5.32 18.02
CA ALA A 679 37.63 -6.78 18.10
C ALA A 679 37.34 -7.22 19.54
N ALA A 680 36.41 -8.15 19.73
CA ALA A 680 35.94 -8.58 21.04
C ALA A 680 36.30 -10.03 21.34
N ILE A 681 36.87 -10.26 22.51
CA ILE A 681 37.09 -11.59 23.08
C ILE A 681 35.98 -11.87 24.08
N SER A 682 35.19 -12.92 23.84
CA SER A 682 34.15 -13.36 24.77
C SER A 682 34.79 -14.05 25.98
N TYR A 683 34.53 -13.57 27.18
CA TYR A 683 35.08 -14.11 28.43
C TYR A 683 34.22 -15.25 28.97
N THR A 684 34.83 -16.38 29.34
CA THR A 684 34.17 -17.54 29.96
C THR A 684 35.12 -18.22 30.95
N GLY A 685 34.57 -19.02 31.87
CA GLY A 685 35.36 -19.65 32.93
C GLY A 685 35.89 -18.64 33.95
N ASP A 686 36.95 -19.03 34.66
CA ASP A 686 37.61 -18.22 35.67
C ASP A 686 39.12 -18.36 35.55
N ILE A 687 39.82 -17.25 35.27
CA ILE A 687 41.29 -17.24 35.14
C ILE A 687 42.02 -17.37 36.48
N LEU A 688 41.31 -17.20 37.59
CA LEU A 688 41.85 -17.41 38.94
C LEU A 688 41.75 -18.88 39.36
N ASN A 689 40.88 -19.66 38.70
CA ASN A 689 40.76 -21.09 38.97
C ASN A 689 41.94 -21.84 38.35
N LYS A 690 42.81 -22.40 39.19
CA LYS A 690 43.99 -23.15 38.74
C LYS A 690 43.65 -24.46 38.02
N ASP A 691 42.46 -25.00 38.26
CA ASP A 691 41.99 -26.23 37.60
C ASP A 691 41.44 -25.93 36.18
N ASN A 692 41.16 -24.65 35.87
CA ASN A 692 40.77 -24.23 34.53
C ASN A 692 41.99 -24.08 33.62
N THR A 693 42.34 -25.15 32.93
CA THR A 693 43.47 -25.18 31.99
C THR A 693 43.08 -24.75 30.56
N LYS A 694 41.79 -24.72 30.23
CA LYS A 694 41.30 -24.44 28.87
C LYS A 694 41.22 -22.94 28.58
N TYR A 695 40.60 -22.17 29.47
CA TYR A 695 40.41 -20.73 29.33
C TYR A 695 41.34 -19.97 30.30
N SER A 696 42.64 -20.18 30.12
CA SER A 696 43.71 -19.60 30.95
C SER A 696 43.99 -18.13 30.61
N LEU A 697 44.81 -17.45 31.42
CA LEU A 697 45.28 -16.09 31.10
C LEU A 697 46.03 -16.03 29.76
N ASP A 698 46.87 -17.03 29.47
CA ASP A 698 47.64 -17.11 28.21
C ASP A 698 46.74 -17.25 26.99
N TYR A 699 45.61 -17.95 27.12
CA TYR A 699 44.59 -18.03 26.06
C TYR A 699 44.12 -16.62 25.66
N TYR A 700 43.73 -15.79 26.64
CA TYR A 700 43.26 -14.43 26.39
C TYR A 700 44.35 -13.52 25.82
N ILE A 701 45.59 -13.60 26.33
CA ILE A 701 46.74 -12.85 25.81
C ILE A 701 47.05 -13.22 24.35
N SER A 702 47.04 -14.52 24.04
CA SER A 702 47.29 -15.02 22.69
C SER A 702 46.24 -14.52 21.70
N LEU A 703 44.96 -14.56 22.08
CA LEU A 703 43.88 -14.03 21.25
C LEU A 703 44.03 -12.53 21.01
N ALA A 704 44.36 -11.76 22.05
CA ALA A 704 44.54 -10.31 21.95
C ALA A 704 45.63 -9.92 20.94
N LYS A 705 46.80 -10.56 21.00
CA LYS A 705 47.89 -10.31 20.05
C LYS A 705 47.49 -10.60 18.62
N ARG A 706 46.83 -11.74 18.38
CA ARG A 706 46.36 -12.12 17.05
C ARG A 706 45.27 -11.18 16.50
N LEU A 707 44.45 -10.59 17.37
CA LEU A 707 43.45 -9.58 16.98
C LEU A 707 44.09 -8.23 16.66
N GLU A 708 45.16 -7.85 17.37
CA GLU A 708 46.00 -6.70 17.01
C GLU A 708 46.67 -6.90 15.65
N ASP A 709 47.26 -8.08 15.42
CA ASP A 709 47.86 -8.45 14.13
C ASP A 709 46.83 -8.44 12.99
N ALA A 710 45.56 -8.76 13.27
CA ALA A 710 44.46 -8.68 12.32
C ALA A 710 44.03 -7.24 11.97
N GLY A 711 44.60 -6.22 12.64
CA GLY A 711 44.36 -4.80 12.37
C GLY A 711 43.15 -4.20 13.10
N ALA A 712 42.79 -4.75 14.27
CA ALA A 712 41.79 -4.13 15.14
C ALA A 712 42.27 -2.75 15.64
N HIS A 713 41.35 -1.79 15.79
CA HIS A 713 41.66 -0.47 16.34
C HIS A 713 41.50 -0.42 17.87
N MET A 714 40.70 -1.34 18.42
CA MET A 714 40.40 -1.46 19.85
C MET A 714 40.17 -2.93 20.20
N LEU A 715 40.49 -3.30 21.44
CA LEU A 715 40.24 -4.63 22.00
C LEU A 715 39.13 -4.55 23.04
N CYS A 716 38.08 -5.35 22.89
CA CYS A 716 37.00 -5.48 23.86
C CYS A 716 37.06 -6.82 24.60
N ILE A 717 37.00 -6.79 25.93
CA ILE A 717 36.69 -7.95 26.75
C ILE A 717 35.16 -7.99 26.87
N LYS A 718 34.52 -8.96 26.23
CA LYS A 718 33.07 -9.15 26.27
C LYS A 718 32.71 -10.23 27.27
N ASP A 719 32.46 -9.83 28.51
CA ASP A 719 31.93 -10.69 29.56
C ASP A 719 30.40 -10.73 29.50
N MET A 720 29.87 -11.54 28.57
CA MET A 720 28.44 -11.60 28.24
C MET A 720 27.53 -12.15 29.35
N ALA A 721 28.09 -12.80 30.37
CA ALA A 721 27.34 -13.39 31.48
C ALA A 721 27.59 -12.69 32.82
N GLY A 722 28.66 -11.91 32.95
CA GLY A 722 29.03 -11.30 34.23
C GLY A 722 29.92 -12.20 35.08
N LEU A 723 30.82 -12.95 34.45
CA LEU A 723 31.70 -13.93 35.10
C LEU A 723 32.99 -13.31 35.63
N LEU A 724 33.42 -12.17 35.07
CA LEU A 724 34.71 -11.57 35.40
C LEU A 724 34.67 -10.99 36.82
N LYS A 725 35.29 -11.70 37.76
CA LYS A 725 35.42 -11.28 39.15
C LYS A 725 36.35 -10.07 39.28
N PRO A 726 36.21 -9.23 40.32
CA PRO A 726 37.03 -8.01 40.45
C PRO A 726 38.54 -8.24 40.43
N GLN A 727 39.04 -9.26 41.14
CA GLN A 727 40.48 -9.59 41.15
C GLN A 727 40.93 -10.13 39.78
N ALA A 728 40.08 -10.90 39.10
CA ALA A 728 40.37 -11.39 37.75
C ALA A 728 40.47 -10.22 36.76
N ALA A 729 39.61 -9.19 36.89
CA ALA A 729 39.68 -8.00 36.05
C ALA A 729 41.00 -7.25 36.21
N THR A 730 41.52 -7.09 37.43
CA THR A 730 42.83 -6.45 37.65
C THR A 730 43.93 -7.18 36.88
N ILE A 731 43.99 -8.52 37.01
CA ILE A 731 45.02 -9.32 36.35
C ILE A 731 44.85 -9.28 34.83
N LEU A 732 43.64 -9.58 34.34
CA LEU A 732 43.36 -9.68 32.92
C LEU A 732 43.62 -8.36 32.19
N VAL A 733 43.11 -7.24 32.72
CA VAL A 733 43.28 -5.93 32.08
C VAL A 733 44.74 -5.52 32.05
N ASN A 734 45.48 -5.67 33.16
CA ASN A 734 46.91 -5.36 33.20
C ASN A 734 47.68 -6.19 32.16
N SER A 735 47.50 -7.52 32.15
CA SER A 735 48.21 -8.40 31.23
C SER A 735 47.87 -8.13 29.77
N LEU A 736 46.62 -7.82 29.45
CA LEU A 736 46.24 -7.43 28.09
C LEU A 736 46.86 -6.08 27.69
N ARG A 737 46.87 -5.10 28.59
CA ARG A 737 47.50 -3.80 28.31
C ARG A 737 49.02 -3.91 28.11
N GLU A 738 49.68 -4.85 28.77
CA GLU A 738 51.10 -5.14 28.55
C GLU A 738 51.33 -5.88 27.23
N ALA A 739 50.40 -6.74 26.84
CA ALA A 739 50.53 -7.58 25.66
C ALA A 739 50.26 -6.88 24.32
N VAL A 740 49.38 -5.87 24.29
CA VAL A 740 48.96 -5.15 23.07
C VAL A 740 48.98 -3.63 23.25
N GLN A 741 49.12 -2.90 22.14
CA GLN A 741 49.08 -1.42 22.11
C GLN A 741 47.65 -0.87 21.96
N LEU A 742 46.67 -1.73 21.68
CA LEU A 742 45.28 -1.32 21.51
C LEU A 742 44.67 -0.73 22.81
N PRO A 743 43.75 0.24 22.70
CA PRO A 743 42.84 0.59 23.78
C PRO A 743 42.03 -0.63 24.22
N VAL A 744 41.90 -0.82 25.53
CA VAL A 744 41.13 -1.92 26.12
C VAL A 744 39.78 -1.41 26.58
N VAL A 745 38.72 -2.08 26.12
CA VAL A 745 37.32 -1.82 26.45
C VAL A 745 36.80 -3.00 27.25
N LEU A 746 36.05 -2.76 28.32
CA LEU A 746 35.42 -3.81 29.09
C LEU A 746 33.90 -3.69 29.04
N HIS A 747 33.28 -4.78 28.62
CA HIS A 747 31.84 -4.96 28.62
C HIS A 747 31.50 -6.11 29.57
N THR A 748 30.64 -5.88 30.57
CA THR A 748 30.13 -6.94 31.46
C THR A 748 28.63 -6.75 31.74
N HIS A 749 28.01 -7.79 32.29
CA HIS A 749 26.63 -7.79 32.78
C HIS A 749 26.61 -7.88 34.31
N ASP A 750 25.72 -7.16 34.97
CA ASP A 750 25.63 -7.07 36.43
C ASP A 750 24.79 -8.21 37.05
N THR A 751 24.83 -9.39 36.43
CA THR A 751 23.96 -10.54 36.77
C THR A 751 24.17 -11.00 38.21
N ALA A 752 25.40 -10.89 38.72
CA ALA A 752 25.74 -11.20 40.11
C ALA A 752 25.68 -9.97 41.04
N SER A 753 25.35 -8.78 40.51
CA SER A 753 25.27 -7.49 41.22
C SER A 753 26.58 -7.05 41.89
N VAL A 754 27.71 -7.50 41.36
CA VAL A 754 29.06 -7.14 41.86
C VAL A 754 29.94 -6.53 40.78
N GLN A 755 29.43 -6.36 39.56
CA GLN A 755 30.24 -6.00 38.40
C GLN A 755 30.61 -4.51 38.37
N ALA A 756 29.92 -3.67 39.13
CA ALA A 756 30.40 -2.33 39.45
C ALA A 756 31.79 -2.37 40.14
N ALA A 757 32.02 -3.35 41.04
CA ALA A 757 33.33 -3.56 41.65
C ALA A 757 34.36 -4.08 40.64
N THR A 758 33.94 -4.94 39.70
CA THR A 758 34.77 -5.37 38.57
C THR A 758 35.20 -4.17 37.72
N TYR A 759 34.31 -3.22 37.44
CA TYR A 759 34.65 -1.99 36.74
C TYR A 759 35.63 -1.12 37.51
N LEU A 760 35.44 -0.91 38.82
CA LEU A 760 36.41 -0.15 39.63
C LEU A 760 37.81 -0.77 39.52
N LYS A 761 37.92 -2.10 39.63
CA LYS A 761 39.20 -2.82 39.49
C LYS A 761 39.79 -2.77 38.09
N ALA A 762 38.97 -2.81 37.05
CA ALA A 762 39.42 -2.61 35.67
C ALA A 762 39.88 -1.17 35.41
N ILE A 763 39.21 -0.17 36.01
CA ILE A 763 39.57 1.24 35.93
C ILE A 763 40.90 1.49 36.65
N GLU A 764 41.10 0.95 37.84
CA GLU A 764 42.41 0.98 38.51
C GLU A 764 43.51 0.33 37.65
N ALA A 765 43.18 -0.78 36.95
CA ALA A 765 44.09 -1.51 36.06
C ALA A 765 44.29 -0.87 34.67
N GLY A 766 43.74 0.33 34.43
CA GLY A 766 44.03 1.05 33.18
C GLY A 766 43.03 0.82 32.04
N VAL A 767 41.85 0.21 32.22
CA VAL A 767 40.86 0.09 31.13
C VAL A 767 40.49 1.47 30.55
N ASN A 768 40.27 1.58 29.24
CA ASN A 768 40.02 2.86 28.57
C ASN A 768 38.53 3.20 28.50
N VAL A 769 37.68 2.20 28.28
CA VAL A 769 36.22 2.37 28.17
C VAL A 769 35.51 1.25 28.91
N VAL A 770 34.43 1.57 29.63
CA VAL A 770 33.52 0.58 30.21
C VAL A 770 32.08 0.79 29.70
N ASP A 771 31.33 -0.30 29.54
CA ASP A 771 29.95 -0.24 29.08
C ASP A 771 28.97 -0.16 30.25
N CYS A 772 28.11 0.85 30.28
CA CYS A 772 27.08 1.00 31.32
C CYS A 772 25.69 1.16 30.68
N ALA A 773 24.64 1.12 31.50
CA ALA A 773 23.28 1.48 31.10
C ALA A 773 22.72 2.56 32.05
N ILE A 774 21.80 3.38 31.56
CA ILE A 774 21.10 4.37 32.39
C ILE A 774 20.41 3.67 33.57
N ALA A 775 20.35 4.31 34.74
CA ALA A 775 19.96 3.65 35.98
C ALA A 775 18.68 2.80 35.90
N SER A 776 17.61 3.33 35.31
CA SER A 776 16.31 2.64 35.16
C SER A 776 16.31 1.43 34.21
N LEU A 777 17.36 1.24 33.41
CA LEU A 777 17.58 0.09 32.52
C LEU A 777 18.92 -0.63 32.83
N SER A 778 19.45 -0.47 34.03
CA SER A 778 20.69 -1.11 34.49
C SER A 778 20.44 -2.22 35.53
N GLY A 779 21.50 -2.96 35.88
CA GLY A 779 21.47 -4.00 36.90
C GLY A 779 20.81 -5.30 36.44
N LEU A 780 20.80 -6.31 37.32
CA LEU A 780 20.30 -7.65 37.00
C LEU A 780 21.06 -8.20 35.78
N THR A 781 20.36 -8.71 34.77
CA THR A 781 20.99 -9.17 33.53
C THR A 781 21.48 -8.04 32.63
N SER A 782 21.27 -6.76 32.95
CA SER A 782 21.76 -5.61 32.18
C SER A 782 23.19 -5.21 32.61
N GLN A 783 23.74 -4.17 32.00
CA GLN A 783 25.02 -3.58 32.38
C GLN A 783 24.97 -2.92 33.77
N PRO A 784 26.13 -2.71 34.41
CA PRO A 784 26.23 -1.88 35.61
C PRO A 784 25.70 -0.45 35.40
N ASN A 785 25.25 0.15 36.50
CA ASN A 785 24.53 1.42 36.52
C ASN A 785 25.43 2.62 36.18
N LEU A 786 25.15 3.31 35.06
CA LEU A 786 25.91 4.47 34.59
C LEU A 786 25.88 5.63 35.58
N ASN A 787 24.70 5.96 36.12
CA ASN A 787 24.54 7.08 37.05
C ASN A 787 25.36 6.84 38.33
N ALA A 788 25.31 5.62 38.86
CA ALA A 788 26.10 5.24 40.03
C ALA A 788 27.60 5.24 39.72
N MET A 789 28.03 4.68 38.59
CA MET A 789 29.43 4.72 38.16
C MET A 789 29.96 6.15 38.00
N ALA A 790 29.17 7.04 37.40
CA ALA A 790 29.51 8.45 37.26
C ALA A 790 29.65 9.14 38.63
N ALA A 791 28.76 8.84 39.58
CA ALA A 791 28.78 9.40 40.93
C ALA A 791 29.97 8.90 41.76
N ILE A 792 30.25 7.58 41.77
CA ILE A 792 31.36 7.04 42.58
C ILE A 792 32.74 7.40 42.03
N LEU A 793 32.84 7.70 40.74
CA LEU A 793 34.07 8.20 40.16
C LEU A 793 34.25 9.71 40.35
N GLU A 794 33.29 10.43 40.93
CA GLU A 794 33.48 11.86 41.20
C GLU A 794 34.73 12.06 42.07
N ASN A 795 35.67 12.89 41.59
CA ASN A 795 37.00 13.10 42.18
C ASN A 795 37.99 11.93 42.07
N HIS A 796 37.64 10.81 41.43
CA HIS A 796 38.59 9.75 41.11
C HIS A 796 39.60 10.25 40.06
N GLU A 797 40.86 9.81 40.14
CA GLU A 797 41.94 10.36 39.31
C GLU A 797 41.81 10.06 37.80
N ARG A 798 41.01 9.04 37.46
CA ARG A 798 40.66 8.67 36.08
C ARG A 798 39.24 9.08 35.69
N SER A 799 38.59 9.94 36.46
CA SER A 799 37.24 10.40 36.14
C SER A 799 37.22 11.45 35.04
N GLN A 800 36.08 11.57 34.37
CA GLN A 800 35.76 12.72 33.52
C GLN A 800 34.49 13.41 34.06
N PRO A 801 34.35 14.74 33.93
CA PRO A 801 33.16 15.45 34.40
C PRO A 801 31.88 14.95 33.69
N MET A 802 30.95 14.38 34.44
CA MET A 802 29.65 13.90 33.94
C MET A 802 28.51 14.74 34.53
N ASN A 803 27.46 14.99 33.75
CA ASN A 803 26.28 15.71 34.22
C ASN A 803 25.28 14.73 34.89
N LEU A 804 25.47 14.44 36.17
CA LEU A 804 24.64 13.49 36.90
C LEU A 804 23.16 13.91 36.96
N ALA A 805 22.86 15.21 37.05
CA ALA A 805 21.49 15.70 37.04
C ALA A 805 20.78 15.40 35.70
N SER A 806 21.48 15.59 34.58
CA SER A 806 21.01 15.18 33.26
C SER A 806 20.77 13.67 33.19
N LEU A 807 21.75 12.85 33.59
CA LEU A 807 21.61 11.39 33.61
C LEU A 807 20.40 10.93 34.45
N ASN A 808 20.15 11.56 35.60
CA ASN A 808 18.98 11.25 36.42
C ASN A 808 17.66 11.62 35.72
N ALA A 809 17.59 12.78 35.06
CA ALA A 809 16.41 13.19 34.31
C ALA A 809 16.08 12.21 33.17
N TYR A 810 17.08 11.73 32.43
CA TYR A 810 16.89 10.71 31.41
C TYR A 810 16.55 9.33 32.01
N SER A 811 17.10 8.99 33.18
CA SER A 811 16.70 7.79 33.90
C SER A 811 15.21 7.81 34.27
N ASN A 812 14.69 8.94 34.74
CA ASN A 812 13.26 9.08 35.10
C ASN A 812 12.37 8.88 33.86
N TYR A 813 12.75 9.43 32.71
CA TYR A 813 12.06 9.16 31.45
C TYR A 813 12.00 7.66 31.13
N TRP A 814 13.14 6.98 31.23
CA TRP A 814 13.22 5.54 30.96
C TRP A 814 12.49 4.69 32.00
N GLU A 815 12.38 5.15 33.24
CA GLU A 815 11.58 4.51 34.29
C GLU A 815 10.09 4.52 33.94
N ASP A 816 9.58 5.66 33.44
CA ASP A 816 8.19 5.76 32.97
C ASP A 816 7.95 4.91 31.73
N VAL A 817 8.86 4.97 30.74
CA VAL A 817 8.75 4.20 29.49
C VAL A 817 8.81 2.69 29.75
N ARG A 818 9.65 2.23 30.69
CA ARG A 818 9.79 0.82 31.03
C ARG A 818 8.46 0.20 31.47
N GLU A 819 7.56 0.97 32.09
CA GLU A 819 6.22 0.48 32.45
C GLU A 819 5.42 -0.04 31.25
N TYR A 820 5.61 0.56 30.06
CA TYR A 820 4.94 0.15 28.84
C TYR A 820 5.30 -1.28 28.44
N TYR A 821 6.48 -1.75 28.84
CA TYR A 821 7.09 -3.02 28.46
C TYR A 821 6.95 -4.12 29.52
N TYR A 822 6.06 -3.93 30.51
CA TYR A 822 5.88 -4.89 31.60
C TYR A 822 5.64 -6.36 31.19
N PRO A 823 5.02 -6.71 30.04
CA PRO A 823 4.86 -8.11 29.64
C PRO A 823 6.17 -8.79 29.24
N PHE A 824 7.24 -8.01 29.03
CA PHE A 824 8.52 -8.45 28.50
C PHE A 824 9.65 -8.42 29.53
N GLU A 825 9.36 -8.10 30.78
CA GLU A 825 10.34 -8.11 31.88
C GLU A 825 10.90 -9.52 32.10
N SER A 826 12.18 -9.61 32.46
CA SER A 826 12.88 -10.90 32.70
C SER A 826 12.42 -11.65 33.96
N ASP A 827 11.56 -11.03 34.77
CA ASP A 827 11.14 -11.46 36.11
C ASP A 827 12.23 -11.63 37.18
N MET A 828 13.50 -11.42 36.83
CA MET A 828 14.59 -11.40 37.80
C MET A 828 14.40 -10.19 38.74
N LYS A 829 14.38 -10.43 40.06
CA LYS A 829 14.17 -9.36 41.06
C LYS A 829 15.46 -8.90 41.75
N ALA A 830 16.51 -9.72 41.71
CA ALA A 830 17.81 -9.44 42.31
C ALA A 830 18.91 -10.23 41.56
N GLY A 831 20.17 -9.79 41.71
CA GLY A 831 21.35 -10.52 41.23
C GLY A 831 21.45 -11.94 41.78
N THR A 832 22.17 -12.82 41.08
CA THR A 832 22.40 -14.21 41.50
C THR A 832 23.83 -14.67 41.25
N ALA A 833 24.42 -15.33 42.25
CA ALA A 833 25.73 -15.98 42.12
C ALA A 833 25.69 -17.27 41.30
N GLN A 834 24.50 -17.84 41.04
CA GLN A 834 24.33 -19.04 40.20
C GLN A 834 24.89 -18.86 38.79
N VAL A 835 25.05 -17.61 38.32
CA VAL A 835 25.65 -17.32 37.02
C VAL A 835 27.09 -17.83 36.91
N TYR A 836 27.83 -17.93 38.02
CA TYR A 836 29.18 -18.51 38.03
C TYR A 836 29.18 -20.04 37.86
N GLU A 837 28.03 -20.70 38.01
CA GLU A 837 27.86 -22.14 37.80
C GLU A 837 27.29 -22.45 36.41
N ASN A 838 26.22 -21.74 36.02
CA ASN A 838 25.52 -22.02 34.76
C ASN A 838 26.05 -21.20 33.56
N GLU A 839 26.72 -20.08 33.82
CA GLU A 839 27.30 -19.19 32.81
C GLU A 839 26.29 -18.78 31.71
N ILE A 840 25.00 -18.66 32.06
CA ILE A 840 23.95 -18.22 31.15
C ILE A 840 24.09 -16.72 30.91
N PRO A 841 24.29 -16.26 29.66
CA PRO A 841 24.40 -14.83 29.37
C PRO A 841 23.06 -14.11 29.53
N GLY A 842 23.11 -12.80 29.81
CA GLY A 842 21.93 -12.01 30.19
C GLY A 842 20.75 -12.15 29.23
N GLY A 843 20.97 -11.95 27.92
CA GLY A 843 19.92 -12.09 26.92
C GLY A 843 19.35 -13.51 26.78
N GLN A 844 20.15 -14.56 27.02
CA GLN A 844 19.66 -15.93 27.02
C GLN A 844 18.81 -16.22 28.26
N TYR A 845 19.14 -15.60 29.41
CA TYR A 845 18.39 -15.78 30.65
C TYR A 845 16.91 -15.38 30.49
N SER A 846 16.67 -14.19 29.93
CA SER A 846 15.32 -13.69 29.69
C SER A 846 14.55 -14.53 28.66
N ASN A 847 15.23 -15.01 27.62
CA ASN A 847 14.62 -15.88 26.61
C ASN A 847 14.32 -17.29 27.13
N LEU A 848 15.21 -17.87 27.94
CA LEU A 848 15.13 -19.27 28.39
C LEU A 848 13.89 -19.53 29.22
N ARG A 849 13.48 -18.56 30.05
CA ARG A 849 12.23 -18.65 30.81
C ARG A 849 11.01 -18.65 29.90
N GLN A 850 10.92 -17.69 28.97
CA GLN A 850 9.80 -17.63 28.03
C GLN A 850 9.70 -18.91 27.19
N GLN A 851 10.84 -19.47 26.78
CA GLN A 851 10.93 -20.76 26.09
C GLN A 851 10.43 -21.91 26.98
N ALA A 852 10.90 -22.00 28.22
CA ALA A 852 10.45 -23.01 29.18
C ALA A 852 8.92 -22.95 29.39
N GLU A 853 8.37 -21.75 29.62
CA GLU A 853 6.93 -21.55 29.79
C GLU A 853 6.14 -21.97 28.54
N SER A 854 6.61 -21.61 27.34
CA SER A 854 5.97 -22.03 26.08
C SER A 854 5.95 -23.55 25.85
N LEU A 855 6.87 -24.27 26.47
CA LEU A 855 6.96 -25.74 26.42
C LEU A 855 6.26 -26.41 27.61
N GLY A 856 5.62 -25.64 28.50
CA GLY A 856 5.01 -26.17 29.73
C GLY A 856 6.02 -26.63 30.78
N LEU A 857 7.26 -26.14 30.71
CA LEU A 857 8.36 -26.45 31.62
C LEU A 857 8.72 -25.29 32.57
N GLY A 858 7.84 -24.29 32.69
CA GLY A 858 8.09 -23.08 33.51
C GLY A 858 8.49 -23.41 34.95
N ASP A 859 7.82 -24.37 35.57
CA ASP A 859 8.07 -24.82 36.95
C ASP A 859 9.40 -25.59 37.11
N LYS A 860 10.07 -25.95 36.00
CA LYS A 860 11.34 -26.70 35.98
C LYS A 860 12.56 -25.83 35.66
N LEU A 861 12.45 -24.51 35.79
CA LEU A 861 13.52 -23.58 35.41
C LEU A 861 14.87 -23.88 36.10
N GLU A 862 14.87 -24.26 37.38
CA GLU A 862 16.11 -24.62 38.09
C GLU A 862 16.76 -25.88 37.53
N THR A 863 15.97 -26.89 37.14
CA THR A 863 16.48 -28.08 36.44
C THR A 863 17.07 -27.72 35.09
N ILE A 864 16.45 -26.79 34.35
CA ILE A 864 16.96 -26.31 33.07
C ILE A 864 18.31 -25.60 33.26
N LYS A 865 18.45 -24.74 34.27
CA LYS A 865 19.73 -24.07 34.59
C LYS A 865 20.82 -25.06 34.95
N HIS A 866 20.50 -26.08 35.73
CA HIS A 866 21.45 -27.16 36.04
C HIS A 866 21.86 -27.92 34.78
N ASN A 867 20.90 -28.34 33.96
CA ASN A 867 21.16 -29.02 32.70
C ASN A 867 21.95 -28.14 31.72
N TYR A 868 21.79 -26.82 31.77
CA TYR A 868 22.60 -25.90 30.96
C TYR A 868 24.10 -25.98 31.31
N ALA A 869 24.43 -26.04 32.60
CA ALA A 869 25.81 -26.25 33.05
C ALA A 869 26.34 -27.64 32.63
N VAL A 870 25.52 -28.68 32.78
CA VAL A 870 25.86 -30.06 32.36
C VAL A 870 26.12 -30.13 30.85
N VAL A 871 25.26 -29.51 30.05
CA VAL A 871 25.41 -29.45 28.59
C VAL A 871 26.69 -28.72 28.19
N ASN A 872 27.05 -27.63 28.88
CA ASN A 872 28.32 -26.96 28.60
C ASN A 872 29.51 -27.92 28.72
N GLN A 873 29.54 -28.71 29.79
CA GLN A 873 30.59 -29.71 29.99
C GLN A 873 30.51 -30.83 28.94
N LEU A 874 29.32 -31.32 28.61
CA LEU A 874 29.12 -32.31 27.53
C LEU A 874 29.66 -31.83 26.18
N PHE A 875 29.51 -30.54 25.88
CA PHE A 875 29.99 -29.94 24.64
C PHE A 875 31.48 -29.59 24.67
N GLY A 876 32.18 -29.93 25.75
CA GLY A 876 33.62 -29.76 25.90
C GLY A 876 34.02 -28.42 26.51
N ASP A 877 33.15 -27.78 27.29
CA ASP A 877 33.31 -26.45 27.89
C ASP A 877 33.54 -25.35 26.84
N ILE A 878 32.47 -24.67 26.43
CA ILE A 878 32.48 -23.74 25.31
C ILE A 878 32.21 -22.29 25.74
N VAL A 879 32.59 -21.35 24.88
CA VAL A 879 32.14 -19.96 24.96
C VAL A 879 30.63 -19.91 24.66
N LYS A 880 29.84 -19.29 25.54
CA LYS A 880 28.37 -19.27 25.48
C LYS A 880 27.85 -17.86 25.27
N VAL A 881 27.74 -17.45 24.02
CA VAL A 881 27.14 -16.19 23.57
C VAL A 881 26.31 -16.47 22.33
N THR A 882 25.42 -15.58 21.87
CA THR A 882 24.58 -15.92 20.71
C THR A 882 25.43 -16.21 19.46
N PRO A 883 25.24 -17.35 18.76
CA PRO A 883 24.18 -18.35 18.95
C PRO A 883 24.58 -19.59 19.77
N SER A 884 25.85 -19.78 20.17
CA SER A 884 26.30 -20.95 20.95
C SER A 884 25.55 -21.12 22.29
N SER A 885 25.25 -20.01 22.99
CA SER A 885 24.40 -20.04 24.19
C SER A 885 22.99 -20.59 23.93
N LYS A 886 22.41 -20.31 22.76
CA LYS A 886 21.12 -20.90 22.35
C LYS A 886 21.28 -22.40 22.12
N VAL A 887 22.35 -22.86 21.50
CA VAL A 887 22.61 -24.29 21.28
C VAL A 887 22.64 -25.05 22.62
N VAL A 888 23.31 -24.48 23.62
CA VAL A 888 23.33 -25.05 24.99
C VAL A 888 21.93 -25.00 25.62
N GLY A 889 21.20 -23.90 25.45
CA GLY A 889 19.83 -23.73 25.95
C GLY A 889 18.83 -24.73 25.36
N ASP A 890 18.84 -24.92 24.04
CA ASP A 890 17.97 -25.86 23.32
C ASP A 890 18.24 -27.29 23.79
N MET A 891 19.51 -27.66 23.98
CA MET A 891 19.89 -28.97 24.50
C MET A 891 19.47 -29.14 25.98
N ALA A 892 19.62 -28.11 26.81
CA ALA A 892 19.20 -28.15 28.21
C ALA A 892 17.67 -28.31 28.35
N LEU A 893 16.90 -27.60 27.51
CA LEU A 893 15.46 -27.76 27.41
C LEU A 893 15.09 -29.16 26.92
N PHE A 894 15.76 -29.67 25.89
CA PHE A 894 15.55 -31.01 25.36
C PHE A 894 15.81 -32.09 26.41
N MET A 895 16.94 -32.01 27.13
CA MET A 895 17.26 -32.92 28.23
C MET A 895 16.22 -32.86 29.35
N THR A 896 15.77 -31.65 29.72
CA THR A 896 14.77 -31.47 30.78
C THR A 896 13.39 -31.99 30.38
N SER A 897 12.97 -31.75 29.14
CA SER A 897 11.67 -32.20 28.62
C SER A 897 11.59 -33.73 28.57
N ASN A 898 12.70 -34.39 28.22
CA ASN A 898 12.78 -35.83 28.06
C ASN A 898 13.33 -36.57 29.31
N ASN A 899 13.56 -35.86 30.42
CA ASN A 899 14.19 -36.39 31.65
C ASN A 899 15.50 -37.15 31.39
N LEU A 900 16.38 -36.60 30.55
CA LEU A 900 17.66 -37.22 30.15
C LEU A 900 18.81 -36.75 31.04
N THR A 901 19.70 -37.67 31.39
CA THR A 901 21.00 -37.39 32.02
C THR A 901 22.11 -37.24 30.97
N ALA A 902 23.31 -36.80 31.39
CA ALA A 902 24.48 -36.75 30.53
C ALA A 902 24.89 -38.14 30.00
N GLU A 903 24.73 -39.18 30.81
CA GLU A 903 25.02 -40.57 30.43
C GLU A 903 24.03 -41.05 29.35
N ASP A 904 22.76 -40.69 29.49
CA ASP A 904 21.72 -41.03 28.49
C ASP A 904 22.00 -40.38 27.13
N VAL A 905 22.56 -39.17 27.11
CA VAL A 905 22.95 -38.47 25.88
C VAL A 905 24.15 -39.16 25.21
N MET A 906 25.03 -39.77 25.99
CA MET A 906 26.24 -40.45 25.52
C MET A 906 26.00 -41.92 25.13
N ASP A 907 24.77 -42.42 25.31
CA ASP A 907 24.34 -43.76 24.94
C ASP A 907 23.82 -43.81 23.49
N GLU A 908 24.65 -44.35 22.59
CA GLU A 908 24.34 -44.53 21.17
C GLU A 908 23.07 -45.37 20.92
N SER A 909 22.71 -46.27 21.85
CA SER A 909 21.56 -47.16 21.69
C SER A 909 20.21 -46.44 21.82
N ARG A 910 20.17 -45.26 22.46
CA ARG A 910 18.94 -44.48 22.67
C ARG A 910 18.43 -43.76 21.43
N ASN A 911 19.24 -43.61 20.39
CA ASN A 911 18.87 -43.01 19.10
C ASN A 911 18.07 -41.69 19.19
N LEU A 912 18.52 -40.76 20.05
CA LEU A 912 17.81 -39.50 20.33
C LEU A 912 17.69 -38.58 19.11
N ALA A 913 16.61 -37.81 19.01
CA ALA A 913 16.40 -36.79 17.98
C ALA A 913 16.83 -35.41 18.51
N PHE A 914 18.11 -35.08 18.34
CA PHE A 914 18.68 -33.82 18.86
C PHE A 914 18.06 -32.58 18.19
N PRO A 915 17.99 -31.43 18.90
CA PRO A 915 17.58 -30.16 18.32
C PRO A 915 18.41 -29.77 17.09
N ALA A 916 17.79 -29.12 16.11
CA ALA A 916 18.46 -28.71 14.87
C ALA A 916 19.67 -27.79 15.10
N SER A 917 19.61 -26.92 16.12
CA SER A 917 20.71 -26.05 16.52
C SER A 917 21.93 -26.84 17.03
N VAL A 918 21.70 -27.92 17.76
CA VAL A 918 22.75 -28.84 18.24
C VAL A 918 23.37 -29.61 17.07
N GLN A 919 22.54 -30.10 16.15
CA GLN A 919 23.03 -30.77 14.94
C GLN A 919 23.89 -29.83 14.07
N GLY A 920 23.41 -28.60 13.82
CA GLY A 920 24.15 -27.59 13.06
C GLY A 920 25.46 -27.18 13.73
N PHE A 921 25.47 -27.04 15.07
CA PHE A 921 26.69 -26.78 15.84
C PHE A 921 27.72 -27.89 15.66
N PHE A 922 27.36 -29.14 15.90
CA PHE A 922 28.28 -30.28 15.75
C PHE A 922 28.69 -30.53 14.29
N ARG A 923 27.90 -30.05 13.31
CA ARG A 923 28.27 -30.05 11.88
C ARG A 923 29.31 -28.98 11.55
N GLY A 924 29.50 -27.98 12.42
CA GLY A 924 30.44 -26.88 12.25
C GLY A 924 29.86 -25.62 11.60
N GLU A 925 28.54 -25.48 11.50
CA GLU A 925 27.87 -24.37 10.80
C GLU A 925 28.12 -22.98 11.43
N ILE A 926 28.46 -22.95 12.72
CA ILE A 926 28.80 -21.73 13.48
C ILE A 926 30.29 -21.69 13.87
N GLY A 927 31.12 -22.48 13.18
CA GLY A 927 32.54 -22.64 13.48
C GLY A 927 32.84 -23.83 14.39
N SER A 928 34.11 -23.98 14.75
CA SER A 928 34.59 -25.04 15.65
C SER A 928 35.01 -24.44 17.00
N PRO A 929 34.65 -25.07 18.13
CA PRO A 929 35.04 -24.57 19.44
C PRO A 929 36.55 -24.71 19.66
N TYR A 930 37.12 -23.86 20.50
CA TYR A 930 38.51 -24.00 20.94
C TYR A 930 38.72 -25.39 21.57
N GLY A 931 39.73 -26.12 21.09
CA GLY A 931 39.99 -27.52 21.48
C GLY A 931 39.23 -28.58 20.68
N GLY A 932 38.35 -28.19 19.74
CA GLY A 932 37.59 -29.12 18.90
C GLY A 932 36.34 -29.69 19.59
N PHE A 933 35.53 -30.45 18.83
CA PHE A 933 34.33 -31.11 19.35
C PHE A 933 34.69 -32.43 20.06
N PRO A 934 33.95 -32.83 21.12
CA PRO A 934 34.06 -34.17 21.67
C PRO A 934 33.67 -35.23 20.62
N GLU A 935 34.64 -36.01 20.13
CA GLU A 935 34.49 -36.88 18.94
C GLU A 935 33.33 -37.89 19.06
N LYS A 936 33.18 -38.52 20.24
CA LYS A 936 32.09 -39.48 20.48
C LYS A 936 30.73 -38.82 20.38
N LEU A 937 30.55 -37.65 21.03
CA LEU A 937 29.29 -36.94 21.00
C LEU A 937 28.96 -36.38 19.61
N GLN A 938 29.97 -35.87 18.89
CA GLN A 938 29.80 -35.42 17.51
C GLN A 938 29.27 -36.54 16.61
N ARG A 939 29.80 -37.76 16.75
CA ARG A 939 29.32 -38.94 16.01
C ARG A 939 27.87 -39.30 16.36
N ILE A 940 27.52 -39.28 17.65
CA ILE A 940 26.16 -39.55 18.15
C ILE A 940 25.15 -38.55 17.55
N VAL A 941 25.50 -37.25 17.56
CA VAL A 941 24.60 -36.17 17.10
C VAL A 941 24.45 -36.20 15.58
N LEU A 942 25.53 -36.41 14.83
CA LEU A 942 25.51 -36.33 13.36
C LEU A 942 25.01 -37.59 12.66
N LYS A 943 24.98 -38.75 13.34
CA LYS A 943 24.43 -40.01 12.81
C LYS A 943 24.94 -40.36 11.40
N GLY A 944 26.24 -40.19 11.16
CA GLY A 944 26.88 -40.46 9.87
C GLY A 944 26.87 -39.31 8.87
N GLN A 945 26.31 -38.15 9.21
CA GLN A 945 26.54 -36.93 8.44
C GLN A 945 27.98 -36.44 8.63
N GLU A 946 28.61 -36.02 7.54
CA GLU A 946 29.98 -35.50 7.55
C GLU A 946 30.02 -34.06 8.12
N PRO A 947 30.94 -33.75 9.05
CA PRO A 947 31.22 -32.39 9.49
C PRO A 947 31.75 -31.51 8.34
N LEU A 948 31.48 -30.20 8.38
CA LEU A 948 32.05 -29.23 7.45
C LEU A 948 33.56 -29.10 7.66
N LYS A 949 34.31 -29.03 6.55
CA LYS A 949 35.77 -28.80 6.57
C LYS A 949 36.06 -27.31 6.34
N GLY A 950 36.87 -26.67 7.18
CA GLY A 950 37.21 -25.25 7.00
C GLY A 950 36.09 -24.30 7.43
N LYS A 951 36.12 -23.05 6.96
CA LYS A 951 35.14 -22.03 7.40
C LYS A 951 33.81 -22.22 6.69
N PRO A 952 32.66 -22.07 7.36
CA PRO A 952 31.35 -22.17 6.72
C PRO A 952 31.18 -21.24 5.51
N ASN A 953 31.72 -20.02 5.58
CA ASN A 953 31.58 -18.99 4.54
C ASN A 953 32.33 -19.34 3.24
N GLU A 954 33.42 -20.11 3.31
CA GLU A 954 34.24 -20.49 2.15
C GLU A 954 33.49 -21.43 1.19
N HIS A 955 32.44 -22.09 1.67
CA HIS A 955 31.60 -22.98 0.87
C HIS A 955 30.40 -22.28 0.23
N LEU A 956 30.24 -20.96 0.44
CA LEU A 956 29.12 -20.20 -0.08
C LEU A 956 29.54 -19.37 -1.29
N PRO A 957 28.82 -19.45 -2.42
CA PRO A 957 29.13 -18.63 -3.59
C PRO A 957 28.89 -17.14 -3.31
N PRO A 958 29.67 -16.23 -3.92
CA PRO A 958 29.44 -14.80 -3.78
C PRO A 958 28.08 -14.40 -4.37
N VAL A 959 27.45 -13.40 -3.74
CA VAL A 959 26.17 -12.84 -4.22
C VAL A 959 26.41 -11.92 -5.42
N ASP A 960 25.68 -12.12 -6.52
CA ASP A 960 25.59 -11.15 -7.62
C ASP A 960 24.50 -10.13 -7.30
N PHE A 961 24.90 -8.96 -6.80
CA PHE A 961 23.98 -7.94 -6.32
C PHE A 961 23.10 -7.36 -7.42
N ASP A 962 23.57 -7.27 -8.67
CA ASP A 962 22.82 -6.61 -9.73
C ASP A 962 21.63 -7.47 -10.19
N SER A 963 21.90 -8.74 -10.52
CA SER A 963 20.85 -9.66 -10.97
C SER A 963 19.90 -10.06 -9.83
N ASP A 964 20.43 -10.29 -8.63
CA ASP A 964 19.63 -10.73 -7.49
C ASP A 964 18.78 -9.59 -6.90
N PHE A 965 19.27 -8.33 -6.89
CA PHE A 965 18.44 -7.20 -6.49
C PHE A 965 17.29 -6.95 -7.49
N ALA A 966 17.54 -7.09 -8.79
CA ALA A 966 16.48 -6.99 -9.79
C ALA A 966 15.39 -8.05 -9.58
N ALA A 967 15.78 -9.30 -9.30
CA ALA A 967 14.84 -10.38 -8.97
C ALA A 967 14.08 -10.10 -7.66
N PHE A 968 14.75 -9.58 -6.64
CA PHE A 968 14.14 -9.16 -5.38
C PHE A 968 13.09 -8.07 -5.58
N GLN A 969 13.37 -7.06 -6.42
CA GLN A 969 12.43 -5.98 -6.71
C GLN A 969 11.18 -6.45 -7.46
N LEU A 970 11.27 -7.52 -8.26
CA LEU A 970 10.07 -8.12 -8.88
C LEU A 970 9.13 -8.72 -7.81
N LYS A 971 9.68 -9.33 -6.75
CA LYS A 971 8.90 -9.87 -5.64
C LYS A 971 8.41 -8.78 -4.67
N TYR A 972 9.23 -7.74 -4.45
CA TYR A 972 8.95 -6.66 -3.50
C TYR A 972 9.12 -5.28 -4.16
N PRO A 973 8.15 -4.82 -4.99
CA PRO A 973 8.32 -3.62 -5.85
C PRO A 973 8.55 -2.29 -5.12
N LEU A 974 8.29 -2.25 -3.81
CA LEU A 974 8.43 -1.06 -2.96
C LEU A 974 9.66 -1.11 -2.05
N ALA A 975 10.45 -2.18 -2.11
CA ALA A 975 11.61 -2.39 -1.26
C ALA A 975 12.88 -1.77 -1.87
N GLU A 976 13.74 -1.24 -1.01
CA GLU A 976 15.01 -0.60 -1.38
C GLU A 976 16.20 -1.54 -1.19
N PHE A 977 17.41 -1.09 -1.52
CA PHE A 977 18.62 -1.93 -1.41
C PHE A 977 18.94 -2.34 0.05
N LEU A 978 18.63 -1.49 1.04
CA LEU A 978 18.80 -1.85 2.46
C LEU A 978 17.80 -2.91 2.92
N ASP A 979 16.60 -2.92 2.34
CA ASP A 979 15.61 -3.97 2.54
C ASP A 979 16.10 -5.30 1.96
N TYR A 980 16.74 -5.26 0.79
CA TYR A 980 17.39 -6.41 0.18
C TYR A 980 18.50 -7.01 1.06
N LEU A 981 19.35 -6.18 1.67
CA LEU A 981 20.33 -6.68 2.65
C LEU A 981 19.64 -7.32 3.87
N SER A 982 18.52 -6.75 4.31
CA SER A 982 17.72 -7.30 5.42
C SER A 982 17.10 -8.65 5.05
N TYR A 983 16.61 -8.78 3.81
CA TYR A 983 16.08 -10.01 3.25
C TYR A 983 17.15 -11.11 3.21
N HIS A 984 18.37 -10.80 2.78
CA HIS A 984 19.47 -11.77 2.80
C HIS A 984 19.81 -12.26 4.21
N MET A 985 19.74 -11.37 5.20
CA MET A 985 19.97 -11.75 6.60
C MET A 985 18.81 -12.59 7.15
N PHE A 986 17.57 -12.25 6.80
CA PHE A 986 16.35 -12.87 7.35
C PHE A 986 15.20 -12.97 6.32
N PRO A 987 15.25 -13.91 5.36
CA PRO A 987 14.33 -13.92 4.22
C PRO A 987 12.85 -14.01 4.62
N LYS A 988 12.53 -14.95 5.53
CA LYS A 988 11.17 -15.17 6.04
C LYS A 988 10.66 -13.99 6.87
N VAL A 989 11.51 -13.43 7.73
CA VAL A 989 11.14 -12.31 8.60
C VAL A 989 10.87 -11.07 7.77
N PHE A 990 11.72 -10.81 6.77
CA PHE A 990 11.52 -9.70 5.87
C PHE A 990 10.23 -9.84 5.06
N ASP A 991 9.93 -11.04 4.55
CA ASP A 991 8.66 -11.32 3.86
C ASP A 991 7.45 -11.02 4.77
N GLU A 992 7.44 -11.55 6.00
CA GLU A 992 6.39 -11.30 6.99
C GLU A 992 6.26 -9.79 7.34
N TYR A 993 7.38 -9.10 7.55
CA TYR A 993 7.43 -7.66 7.78
C TYR A 993 6.88 -6.85 6.58
N TYR A 994 7.25 -7.22 5.37
CA TYR A 994 6.79 -6.58 4.14
C TYR A 994 5.27 -6.75 3.97
N GLN A 995 4.76 -7.98 4.15
CA GLN A 995 3.32 -8.26 4.08
C GLN A 995 2.55 -7.51 5.17
N HIS A 996 3.08 -7.46 6.40
CA HIS A 996 2.49 -6.66 7.48
C HIS A 996 2.43 -5.18 7.11
N ALA A 997 3.51 -4.61 6.56
CA ALA A 997 3.54 -3.21 6.09
C ALA A 997 2.59 -2.96 4.90
N MET A 998 2.33 -3.97 4.06
CA MET A 998 1.33 -3.86 2.99
C MET A 998 -0.08 -3.74 3.53
N VAL A 999 -0.41 -4.40 4.64
CA VAL A 999 -1.73 -4.30 5.29
C VAL A 999 -1.84 -3.06 6.18
N TYR A 1000 -0.90 -2.89 7.11
CA TYR A 1000 -0.98 -1.94 8.22
C TYR A 1000 -0.11 -0.69 8.06
N GLY A 1001 0.73 -0.63 7.03
CA GLY A 1001 1.58 0.51 6.77
C GLY A 1001 2.68 0.66 7.82
N ASN A 1002 3.12 1.90 8.05
CA ASN A 1002 4.14 2.19 9.07
C ASN A 1002 3.49 2.33 10.45
N VAL A 1003 3.73 1.36 11.32
CA VAL A 1003 3.25 1.32 12.71
C VAL A 1003 4.22 1.94 13.72
N GLU A 1004 5.45 2.29 13.32
CA GLU A 1004 6.47 2.97 14.15
C GLU A 1004 5.94 4.27 14.77
N ALA A 1005 5.07 4.98 14.04
CA ALA A 1005 4.53 6.26 14.48
C ALA A 1005 3.53 6.13 15.65
N ILE A 1006 2.92 4.96 15.82
CA ILE A 1006 1.90 4.68 16.85
C ILE A 1006 2.57 4.69 18.24
N PRO A 1007 2.01 5.38 19.25
CA PRO A 1007 2.49 5.32 20.63
C PRO A 1007 2.57 3.88 21.17
N THR A 1008 3.61 3.56 21.94
CA THR A 1008 3.87 2.20 22.44
C THR A 1008 2.69 1.57 23.20
N PRO A 1009 1.97 2.31 24.07
CA PRO A 1009 0.76 1.77 24.67
C PRO A 1009 -0.30 1.36 23.64
N ALA A 1010 -0.56 2.19 22.64
CA ALA A 1010 -1.55 1.90 21.59
C ALA A 1010 -1.07 0.78 20.65
N PHE A 1011 0.24 0.65 20.44
CA PHE A 1011 0.84 -0.42 19.64
C PHE A 1011 0.59 -1.81 20.26
N PHE A 1012 0.87 -1.97 21.56
CA PHE A 1012 0.72 -3.27 22.23
C PHE A 1012 -0.69 -3.55 22.75
N TYR A 1013 -1.48 -2.52 23.08
CA TYR A 1013 -2.70 -2.70 23.87
C TYR A 1013 -3.98 -2.18 23.20
N GLY A 1014 -3.86 -1.54 22.03
CA GLY A 1014 -4.98 -0.92 21.31
C GLY A 1014 -5.48 0.36 22.01
N LEU A 1015 -6.71 0.76 21.72
CA LEU A 1015 -7.36 1.91 22.35
C LEU A 1015 -8.52 1.49 23.24
N ARG A 1016 -8.72 2.20 24.35
CA ARG A 1016 -9.93 2.12 25.16
C ARG A 1016 -11.03 2.99 24.57
N LEU A 1017 -12.27 2.67 24.90
CA LEU A 1017 -13.43 3.45 24.48
C LEU A 1017 -13.28 4.91 24.93
N GLY A 1018 -13.39 5.85 23.99
CA GLY A 1018 -13.23 7.29 24.24
C GLY A 1018 -11.78 7.78 24.34
N GLU A 1019 -10.78 6.89 24.30
CA GLU A 1019 -9.36 7.26 24.33
C GLU A 1019 -8.95 7.94 23.02
N GLU A 1020 -8.24 9.06 23.15
CA GLU A 1020 -7.71 9.86 22.05
C GLU A 1020 -6.19 9.84 22.08
N ILE A 1021 -5.58 9.63 20.90
CA ILE A 1021 -4.14 9.65 20.73
C ILE A 1021 -3.73 10.52 19.55
N LEU A 1022 -2.52 11.06 19.63
CA LEU A 1022 -1.87 11.79 18.55
C LEU A 1022 -0.82 10.90 17.88
N ILE A 1023 -0.88 10.81 16.55
CA ILE A 1023 0.06 10.03 15.74
C ILE A 1023 0.71 10.95 14.71
N THR A 1024 2.00 11.21 14.88
CA THR A 1024 2.80 12.03 13.96
C THR A 1024 3.32 11.17 12.81
N LEU A 1025 2.68 11.28 11.63
CA LEU A 1025 3.04 10.55 10.41
C LEU A 1025 4.20 11.20 9.62
N GLY A 1026 4.70 12.34 10.09
CA GLY A 1026 5.80 13.11 9.52
C GLY A 1026 5.77 14.57 9.98
N LYS A 1027 6.81 15.35 9.64
CA LYS A 1027 6.90 16.77 10.01
C LYS A 1027 5.67 17.54 9.53
N GLY A 1028 4.98 18.19 10.48
CA GLY A 1028 3.72 18.93 10.23
C GLY A 1028 2.50 18.07 9.88
N LYS A 1029 2.57 16.73 10.06
CA LYS A 1029 1.50 15.79 9.70
C LYS A 1029 1.13 14.92 10.90
N THR A 1030 0.23 15.42 11.73
CA THR A 1030 -0.32 14.69 12.87
C THR A 1030 -1.77 14.31 12.59
N ILE A 1031 -2.12 13.07 12.90
CA ILE A 1031 -3.52 12.64 12.96
C ILE A 1031 -3.93 12.49 14.42
N ILE A 1032 -5.17 12.87 14.71
CA ILE A 1032 -5.84 12.67 15.99
C ILE A 1032 -6.80 11.50 15.78
N VAL A 1033 -6.63 10.45 16.58
CA VAL A 1033 -7.43 9.23 16.49
C VAL A 1033 -8.10 9.00 17.84
N LYS A 1034 -9.42 8.90 17.84
CA LYS A 1034 -10.21 8.57 19.03
C LYS A 1034 -11.08 7.36 18.76
N LEU A 1035 -11.07 6.36 19.64
CA LEU A 1035 -11.99 5.23 19.52
C LEU A 1035 -13.39 5.63 19.99
N LEU A 1036 -14.40 5.51 19.13
CA LEU A 1036 -15.78 5.88 19.47
C LEU A 1036 -16.59 4.67 19.95
N TYR A 1037 -16.59 3.55 19.22
CA TYR A 1037 -17.27 2.31 19.60
C TYR A 1037 -16.85 1.13 18.71
N ILE A 1038 -17.11 -0.08 19.20
CA ILE A 1038 -16.88 -1.34 18.50
C ILE A 1038 -18.22 -2.07 18.40
N MET A 1039 -18.65 -2.40 17.18
CA MET A 1039 -19.88 -3.14 16.97
C MET A 1039 -19.69 -4.65 17.27
N PRO A 1040 -20.77 -5.38 17.60
CA PRO A 1040 -20.75 -6.84 17.62
C PRO A 1040 -20.27 -7.43 16.28
N PRO A 1041 -19.71 -8.65 16.28
CA PRO A 1041 -19.32 -9.35 15.07
C PRO A 1041 -20.56 -9.66 14.22
N ASP A 1042 -20.45 -9.55 12.90
CA ASP A 1042 -21.47 -10.03 11.97
C ASP A 1042 -21.38 -11.56 11.74
N GLU A 1043 -22.23 -12.12 10.86
CA GLU A 1043 -22.26 -13.56 10.54
C GLU A 1043 -20.93 -14.08 9.95
N SER A 1044 -20.17 -13.18 9.31
CA SER A 1044 -18.81 -13.46 8.82
C SER A 1044 -17.74 -13.22 9.89
N GLY A 1045 -18.15 -13.03 11.14
CA GLY A 1045 -17.38 -12.64 12.32
C GLY A 1045 -16.48 -11.42 12.14
N MET A 1046 -16.90 -10.49 11.28
CA MET A 1046 -16.24 -9.19 11.13
C MET A 1046 -16.85 -8.19 12.12
N ARG A 1047 -16.01 -7.46 12.86
CA ARG A 1047 -16.43 -6.32 13.67
C ARG A 1047 -16.20 -5.03 12.93
N THR A 1048 -17.16 -4.11 13.06
CA THR A 1048 -16.96 -2.73 12.63
C THR A 1048 -16.45 -1.90 13.81
N VAL A 1049 -15.23 -1.39 13.70
CA VAL A 1049 -14.62 -0.46 14.65
C VAL A 1049 -14.77 0.96 14.11
N VAL A 1050 -15.30 1.86 14.95
CA VAL A 1050 -15.53 3.25 14.57
C VAL A 1050 -14.61 4.18 15.34
N PHE A 1051 -13.80 4.92 14.60
CA PHE A 1051 -12.90 5.94 15.10
C PHE A 1051 -13.39 7.34 14.70
N GLU A 1052 -13.03 8.34 15.47
CA GLU A 1052 -12.93 9.71 15.00
C GLU A 1052 -11.49 9.96 14.53
N LEU A 1053 -11.33 10.34 13.26
CA LEU A 1053 -10.05 10.69 12.65
C LEU A 1053 -10.07 12.16 12.23
N ASN A 1054 -9.30 13.00 12.93
CA ASN A 1054 -9.27 14.46 12.73
C ASN A 1054 -10.67 15.09 12.74
N GLY A 1055 -11.53 14.70 13.69
CA GLY A 1055 -12.90 15.20 13.83
C GLY A 1055 -13.95 14.56 12.92
N TYR A 1056 -13.60 13.51 12.15
CA TYR A 1056 -14.57 12.80 11.30
C TYR A 1056 -14.67 11.33 11.67
N ALA A 1057 -15.90 10.82 11.75
CA ALA A 1057 -16.13 9.39 11.90
C ALA A 1057 -15.52 8.61 10.72
N ARG A 1058 -14.87 7.49 11.06
CA ARG A 1058 -14.26 6.52 10.16
C ARG A 1058 -14.58 5.13 10.65
N ARG A 1059 -15.00 4.27 9.74
CA ARG A 1059 -15.33 2.87 10.03
C ARG A 1059 -14.27 1.99 9.40
N VAL A 1060 -13.78 1.03 10.15
CA VAL A 1060 -12.87 -0.01 9.69
C VAL A 1060 -13.43 -1.35 10.10
N GLN A 1061 -13.36 -2.33 9.22
CA GLN A 1061 -13.76 -3.70 9.53
C GLN A 1061 -12.53 -4.54 9.86
N VAL A 1062 -12.65 -5.37 10.89
CA VAL A 1062 -11.60 -6.29 11.30
C VAL A 1062 -12.22 -7.64 11.66
N ARG A 1063 -11.53 -8.72 11.29
CA ARG A 1063 -11.95 -10.08 11.62
C ARG A 1063 -11.74 -10.32 13.12
N ASP A 1064 -12.79 -10.70 13.83
CA ASP A 1064 -12.69 -11.19 15.20
C ASP A 1064 -12.22 -12.65 15.16
N LYS A 1065 -10.98 -12.89 15.60
CA LYS A 1065 -10.34 -14.21 15.54
C LYS A 1065 -10.95 -15.19 16.56
N ALA A 1066 -11.68 -14.70 17.57
CA ALA A 1066 -12.35 -15.55 18.55
C ALA A 1066 -13.70 -16.09 18.05
N VAL A 1067 -14.27 -15.53 16.99
CA VAL A 1067 -15.60 -15.89 16.45
C VAL A 1067 -15.45 -16.78 15.22
N LYS A 1068 -16.05 -17.98 15.22
CA LYS A 1068 -16.09 -18.84 14.02
C LYS A 1068 -17.00 -18.21 12.96
N SER A 1069 -16.54 -18.14 11.71
CA SER A 1069 -17.37 -17.65 10.59
C SER A 1069 -18.46 -18.67 10.29
N GLU A 1070 -19.72 -18.23 10.22
CA GLU A 1070 -20.85 -19.07 9.79
C GLU A 1070 -21.11 -18.99 8.28
N VAL A 1071 -20.50 -18.01 7.60
CA VAL A 1071 -20.58 -17.85 6.14
C VAL A 1071 -19.58 -18.79 5.45
N PRO A 1072 -20.05 -19.74 4.60
CA PRO A 1072 -19.16 -20.54 3.75
C PRO A 1072 -18.50 -19.62 2.72
N VAL A 1073 -17.17 -19.53 2.73
CA VAL A 1073 -16.42 -18.89 1.63
C VAL A 1073 -16.29 -19.91 0.50
N ASN A 1074 -16.65 -19.52 -0.72
CA ASN A 1074 -16.47 -20.37 -1.89
C ASN A 1074 -14.99 -20.73 -2.03
N LYS A 1075 -14.69 -22.01 -2.28
CA LYS A 1075 -13.32 -22.46 -2.53
C LYS A 1075 -12.76 -21.68 -3.74
N LYS A 1076 -11.55 -21.12 -3.61
CA LYS A 1076 -10.87 -20.49 -4.75
C LYS A 1076 -10.13 -21.54 -5.58
N VAL A 1077 -9.89 -21.25 -6.86
CA VAL A 1077 -9.01 -22.04 -7.72
C VAL A 1077 -7.62 -22.10 -7.10
N SER A 1078 -7.13 -23.32 -6.91
CA SER A 1078 -5.80 -23.65 -6.38
C SER A 1078 -4.90 -24.30 -7.44
N ASP A 1079 -5.50 -24.97 -8.44
CA ASP A 1079 -4.79 -25.54 -9.59
C ASP A 1079 -5.50 -25.18 -10.91
N PRO A 1080 -5.08 -24.13 -11.62
CA PRO A 1080 -5.70 -23.70 -12.88
C PRO A 1080 -5.65 -24.76 -14.01
N ALA A 1081 -4.86 -25.82 -13.86
CA ALA A 1081 -4.80 -26.90 -14.86
C ALA A 1081 -6.05 -27.81 -14.80
N SER A 1082 -6.65 -27.97 -13.61
CA SER A 1082 -7.78 -28.86 -13.35
C SER A 1082 -9.03 -28.12 -12.85
N GLU A 1083 -8.88 -26.92 -12.30
CA GLU A 1083 -9.94 -26.14 -11.69
C GLU A 1083 -10.30 -24.91 -12.53
N VAL A 1084 -11.58 -24.74 -12.84
CA VAL A 1084 -12.13 -23.59 -13.57
C VAL A 1084 -12.93 -22.72 -12.61
N GLY A 1085 -12.41 -21.51 -12.39
CA GLY A 1085 -13.03 -20.49 -11.55
C GLY A 1085 -13.83 -19.46 -12.36
N ALA A 1086 -14.58 -18.64 -11.64
CA ALA A 1086 -15.22 -17.46 -12.21
C ALA A 1086 -14.15 -16.43 -12.64
N PRO A 1087 -14.06 -16.05 -13.92
CA PRO A 1087 -13.04 -15.10 -14.39
C PRO A 1087 -13.24 -13.66 -13.88
N LEU A 1088 -14.41 -13.35 -13.35
CA LEU A 1088 -14.81 -12.04 -12.86
C LEU A 1088 -15.93 -12.17 -11.84
N GLN A 1089 -16.08 -11.16 -10.99
CA GLN A 1089 -17.18 -11.10 -10.05
C GLN A 1089 -18.51 -10.84 -10.77
N GLY A 1090 -19.54 -11.62 -10.46
CA GLY A 1090 -20.85 -11.50 -11.10
C GLY A 1090 -21.86 -12.49 -10.54
N LYS A 1091 -23.00 -12.64 -11.22
CA LYS A 1091 -23.98 -13.68 -10.91
C LYS A 1091 -23.76 -14.85 -11.85
N LEU A 1092 -23.62 -16.07 -11.32
CA LEU A 1092 -23.60 -17.29 -12.12
C LEU A 1092 -25.02 -17.51 -12.68
N SER A 1093 -25.30 -17.02 -13.88
CA SER A 1093 -26.66 -17.00 -14.43
C SER A 1093 -27.11 -18.38 -14.88
N ARG A 1094 -26.19 -19.18 -15.46
CA ARG A 1094 -26.46 -20.55 -15.92
C ARG A 1094 -25.26 -21.48 -15.78
N LEU A 1095 -25.52 -22.74 -15.49
CA LEU A 1095 -24.60 -23.87 -15.58
C LEU A 1095 -24.98 -24.69 -16.82
N LEU A 1096 -24.01 -24.92 -17.70
CA LEU A 1096 -24.23 -25.59 -18.99
C LEU A 1096 -23.70 -27.04 -19.00
N VAL A 1097 -23.01 -27.46 -17.94
CA VAL A 1097 -22.44 -28.81 -17.78
C VAL A 1097 -22.80 -29.42 -16.42
N LYS A 1098 -22.68 -30.74 -16.32
CA LYS A 1098 -22.92 -31.53 -15.11
C LYS A 1098 -21.72 -32.43 -14.80
N ALA A 1099 -21.62 -32.85 -13.54
CA ALA A 1099 -20.61 -33.82 -13.14
C ALA A 1099 -20.76 -35.13 -13.94
N GLY A 1100 -19.65 -35.59 -14.53
CA GLY A 1100 -19.56 -36.78 -15.38
C GLY A 1100 -19.53 -36.49 -16.88
N ASP A 1101 -19.85 -35.28 -17.33
CA ASP A 1101 -19.87 -34.91 -18.75
C ASP A 1101 -18.46 -34.95 -19.37
N THR A 1102 -18.33 -35.58 -20.54
CA THR A 1102 -17.12 -35.49 -21.38
C THR A 1102 -17.28 -34.32 -22.34
N ILE A 1103 -16.32 -33.40 -22.32
CA ILE A 1103 -16.40 -32.14 -23.06
C ILE A 1103 -15.14 -31.93 -23.90
N SER A 1104 -15.30 -31.32 -25.07
CA SER A 1104 -14.20 -30.93 -25.94
C SER A 1104 -13.75 -29.48 -25.66
N ALA A 1105 -12.57 -29.11 -26.13
CA ALA A 1105 -12.10 -27.72 -26.05
C ALA A 1105 -13.12 -26.76 -26.69
N ASN A 1106 -13.31 -25.59 -26.06
CA ASN A 1106 -14.31 -24.57 -26.35
C ASN A 1106 -15.77 -24.90 -26.00
N THR A 1107 -16.05 -26.04 -25.35
CA THR A 1107 -17.40 -26.35 -24.85
C THR A 1107 -17.80 -25.33 -23.75
N PRO A 1108 -18.96 -24.66 -23.86
CA PRO A 1108 -19.49 -23.79 -22.82
C PRO A 1108 -19.72 -24.53 -21.50
N LEU A 1109 -19.16 -24.02 -20.41
CA LEU A 1109 -19.27 -24.58 -19.06
C LEU A 1109 -20.36 -23.90 -18.25
N PHE A 1110 -20.32 -22.57 -18.20
CA PHE A 1110 -21.26 -21.74 -17.44
C PHE A 1110 -21.26 -20.30 -17.93
N ILE A 1111 -22.29 -19.55 -17.56
CA ILE A 1111 -22.47 -18.15 -17.93
C ILE A 1111 -22.45 -17.29 -16.67
N ILE A 1112 -21.65 -16.23 -16.70
CA ILE A 1112 -21.64 -15.19 -15.68
C ILE A 1112 -22.27 -13.93 -16.25
N GLU A 1113 -23.24 -13.38 -15.52
CA GLU A 1113 -23.80 -12.06 -15.80
C GLU A 1113 -23.08 -11.01 -14.97
N ALA A 1114 -22.42 -10.07 -15.65
CA ALA A 1114 -21.78 -8.90 -15.05
C ALA A 1114 -21.78 -7.74 -16.04
N MET A 1115 -21.88 -6.49 -15.55
CA MET A 1115 -21.77 -5.29 -16.40
C MET A 1115 -22.74 -5.25 -17.60
N LYS A 1116 -23.97 -5.78 -17.45
CA LYS A 1116 -24.98 -5.90 -18.53
C LYS A 1116 -24.53 -6.83 -19.69
N MET A 1117 -23.57 -7.71 -19.42
CA MET A 1117 -23.02 -8.65 -20.38
C MET A 1117 -23.05 -10.06 -19.80
N GLU A 1118 -23.48 -11.02 -20.60
CA GLU A 1118 -23.29 -12.44 -20.33
C GLU A 1118 -21.92 -12.86 -20.85
N THR A 1119 -21.08 -13.37 -19.96
CA THR A 1119 -19.78 -13.94 -20.28
C THR A 1119 -19.87 -15.45 -20.16
N THR A 1120 -19.81 -16.14 -21.29
CA THR A 1120 -19.77 -17.60 -21.34
C THR A 1120 -18.34 -18.08 -21.12
N VAL A 1121 -18.11 -18.84 -20.05
CA VAL A 1121 -16.83 -19.49 -19.77
C VAL A 1121 -16.81 -20.83 -20.48
N THR A 1122 -15.76 -21.08 -21.25
CA THR A 1122 -15.59 -22.30 -22.05
C THR A 1122 -14.41 -23.14 -21.57
N ALA A 1123 -14.43 -24.43 -21.87
CA ALA A 1123 -13.33 -25.34 -21.56
C ALA A 1123 -12.11 -25.05 -22.42
N THR A 1124 -10.91 -25.10 -21.84
CA THR A 1124 -9.64 -24.84 -22.55
C THR A 1124 -9.08 -26.06 -23.25
N ARG A 1125 -9.49 -27.26 -22.84
CA ARG A 1125 -9.04 -28.55 -23.36
C ARG A 1125 -10.16 -29.59 -23.29
N GLU A 1126 -9.95 -30.71 -23.95
CA GLU A 1126 -10.80 -31.88 -23.77
C GLU A 1126 -10.62 -32.42 -22.35
N SER A 1127 -11.70 -32.64 -21.63
CA SER A 1127 -11.68 -33.06 -20.23
C SER A 1127 -12.99 -33.73 -19.84
N ARG A 1128 -12.99 -34.40 -18.69
CA ARG A 1128 -14.23 -34.86 -18.06
C ARG A 1128 -14.55 -33.99 -16.86
N ILE A 1129 -15.81 -33.56 -16.72
CA ILE A 1129 -16.22 -32.78 -15.55
C ILE A 1129 -16.25 -33.70 -14.34
N LYS A 1130 -15.37 -33.45 -13.37
CA LYS A 1130 -15.31 -34.20 -12.12
C LYS A 1130 -16.42 -33.75 -11.17
N THR A 1131 -16.51 -32.44 -10.91
CA THR A 1131 -17.48 -31.87 -9.97
C THR A 1131 -17.87 -30.44 -10.37
N VAL A 1132 -19.12 -30.06 -10.10
CA VAL A 1132 -19.60 -28.67 -10.14
C VAL A 1132 -19.81 -28.19 -8.71
N HIS A 1133 -19.09 -27.14 -8.30
CA HIS A 1133 -18.97 -26.70 -6.90
C HIS A 1133 -20.02 -25.64 -6.50
N LEU A 1134 -20.53 -24.86 -7.46
CA LEU A 1134 -21.47 -23.76 -7.22
C LEU A 1134 -22.78 -23.96 -8.00
N ARG A 1135 -23.87 -23.29 -7.57
CA ARG A 1135 -25.21 -23.41 -8.16
C ARG A 1135 -25.60 -22.16 -8.94
N GLU A 1136 -26.50 -22.30 -9.92
CA GLU A 1136 -27.09 -21.15 -10.62
C GLU A 1136 -27.70 -20.14 -9.65
N GLY A 1137 -27.58 -18.86 -9.96
CA GLY A 1137 -28.01 -17.75 -9.12
C GLY A 1137 -27.00 -17.33 -8.04
N THR A 1138 -25.93 -18.10 -7.83
CA THR A 1138 -24.88 -17.77 -6.83
C THR A 1138 -24.10 -16.54 -7.27
N MET A 1139 -23.86 -15.61 -6.35
CA MET A 1139 -22.90 -14.53 -6.56
C MET A 1139 -21.49 -15.09 -6.42
N VAL A 1140 -20.70 -14.94 -7.47
CA VAL A 1140 -19.32 -15.44 -7.53
C VAL A 1140 -18.36 -14.27 -7.50
N GLN A 1141 -17.24 -14.42 -6.80
CA GLN A 1141 -16.07 -13.55 -6.90
C GLN A 1141 -15.09 -14.11 -7.92
N GLN A 1142 -14.13 -13.29 -8.35
CA GLN A 1142 -13.02 -13.77 -9.18
C GLN A 1142 -12.32 -14.96 -8.50
N ASP A 1143 -12.02 -15.97 -9.30
CA ASP A 1143 -11.39 -17.24 -8.92
C ASP A 1143 -12.21 -18.14 -7.97
N ASP A 1144 -13.48 -17.83 -7.71
CA ASP A 1144 -14.37 -18.81 -7.06
C ASP A 1144 -14.48 -20.05 -7.95
N LEU A 1145 -14.13 -21.22 -7.41
CA LEU A 1145 -14.16 -22.49 -8.12
C LEU A 1145 -15.60 -22.84 -8.49
N VAL A 1146 -15.88 -22.93 -9.78
CA VAL A 1146 -17.20 -23.30 -10.30
C VAL A 1146 -17.21 -24.75 -10.75
N VAL A 1147 -16.19 -25.18 -11.50
CA VAL A 1147 -16.11 -26.51 -12.12
C VAL A 1147 -14.70 -27.08 -11.96
N GLU A 1148 -14.62 -28.36 -11.62
CA GLU A 1148 -13.37 -29.14 -11.56
C GLU A 1148 -13.38 -30.19 -12.67
N MET A 1149 -12.25 -30.34 -13.36
CA MET A 1149 -12.05 -31.15 -14.56
C MET A 1149 -10.90 -32.15 -14.34
N GLU A 1150 -11.04 -33.35 -14.90
CA GLU A 1150 -10.01 -34.40 -14.95
C GLU A 1150 -9.53 -34.69 -16.37
#